data_AF-A0A250G1L2-F1
#
_entry.id   AF-A0A250G1L2-F1
#
_cell.length_a   1.000
_cell.length_b   1.000
_cell.length_c   1.000
_cell.angle_alpha   90.00
_cell.angle_beta   90.00
_cell.angle_gamma   90.00
#
_symmetry.space_group_name_H-M   'P 1'
#
loop_
_entity.id
_entity.type
_entity.pdbx_description
1 polymer ?
#
loop_
_entity_poly.entity_id
_entity_poly.type
_entity_poly.pdbx_seq_one_letter_code
_entity_poly.pdbx_strand_id
1 'polypeptide(L)'
;MPKIKFLFLFILCLAGSFRLTAQEQLSTQVDLQQISNINVDNLSDEQIKMYWDKAQQQGYSLEQLEAMARAKGMPQVQIAKLKQRIQMLPLYSKPTQMKQDTELDSTNFDLTFGYTGYERKDKISKKDSIFGLDFFKNPNISFTPNTNMATPENYQVGPGDILLIEIWGATENKSTQKVDNEGNILIDGVGKVKVGGFSFADVKNKINSSLRRIYSGIGASENSYNKVYTGVSIAQVRTVKVNIIGEVAVPGTYSLSALSTVLNALYACGGPTESGTFRDIRLVRNGQKIATFDVYDFLVKGSEVGNLPLQDQDVIIVSPYLNRIQVGGEVKRKGIYEAKDGETLANLVTYFGGFTSDAFTNTLVVERISKAKREVREISFEAIADFQLQNGDRLTVHKITDEYQNKLSIGGAVYQPGTYEFKEGMTASDLLNRANGVRKEASLERGLIFRTKNRVDIQTVSFSVKDLLEKTNDVRLQENDSIHIFHKDSLRFERFVKVEGAVNKPKKIPFMENMTAKDAIALAGGFSEGADITVVDVFRQINDGNYINKGQSFQVSGAEQSQQDTLTLVPNDVISVRYIKGYSPLQTVSIEGEVAFPGVYGIHSKNERISDLVLRAGGLSPYAYVKGATLIRKKTDKNEKQQKELLEEMVAADDTESLKKIDTKATEFRIGINLEKILANKRSKYDLILNEGDVLLIPNQSQTVEVKGEVLAPSLIRFDKNMNLRDYIDGAGGFSDKAKRRAVYVMYTNGEIKSTRNSLFFKNYPQLEPGAIIIVPSKPQRQRLSTGETISIFTALTTMGVLLFNTFK
;
A
#
# COMPACT_ATOMS: atom_id res chain seq x y z
N MET A 1 -51.88 1.33 -38.19
CA MET A 1 -52.50 2.30 -39.11
C MET A 1 -53.65 3.00 -38.38
N PRO A 2 -54.05 4.24 -38.69
CA PRO A 2 -53.50 5.20 -39.67
C PRO A 2 -52.93 6.48 -38.96
N LYS A 3 -51.98 7.23 -39.52
CA LYS A 3 -52.11 8.49 -40.31
C LYS A 3 -52.73 9.71 -39.57
N ILE A 4 -52.43 10.98 -39.91
CA ILE A 4 -51.22 11.66 -40.46
C ILE A 4 -51.54 13.19 -40.52
N LYS A 5 -50.53 14.06 -40.28
CA LYS A 5 -50.36 15.42 -40.84
C LYS A 5 -51.30 16.62 -40.55
N PHE A 6 -50.61 17.76 -40.56
CA PHE A 6 -50.95 19.10 -41.07
C PHE A 6 -51.56 20.16 -40.11
N LEU A 7 -51.26 21.48 -40.18
CA LEU A 7 -50.05 22.30 -40.50
C LEU A 7 -50.48 23.76 -40.85
N PHE A 8 -49.63 24.74 -40.50
CA PHE A 8 -49.55 26.14 -41.00
C PHE A 8 -50.57 27.23 -40.60
N LEU A 9 -50.03 28.34 -40.07
CA LEU A 9 -50.11 29.68 -40.67
C LEU A 9 -48.88 30.51 -40.16
N PHE A 10 -47.92 31.05 -40.93
CA PHE A 10 -47.87 31.98 -42.09
C PHE A 10 -47.79 33.48 -41.67
N ILE A 11 -47.03 34.41 -42.28
CA ILE A 11 -45.62 34.49 -42.79
C ILE A 11 -45.40 35.93 -43.33
N LEU A 12 -44.20 36.54 -43.19
CA LEU A 12 -43.76 37.72 -43.97
C LEU A 12 -42.21 37.67 -44.15
N CYS A 13 -41.64 37.30 -45.32
CA CYS A 13 -41.19 38.15 -46.47
C CYS A 13 -39.91 38.99 -46.17
N LEU A 14 -38.86 39.12 -47.00
CA LEU A 14 -38.51 38.82 -48.43
C LEU A 14 -37.28 37.84 -48.50
N ALA A 15 -37.05 36.93 -49.45
CA ALA A 15 -36.99 36.93 -50.95
C ALA A 15 -35.72 37.59 -51.57
N GLY A 16 -34.87 36.93 -52.40
CA GLY A 16 -34.78 35.51 -52.79
C GLY A 16 -33.74 35.21 -53.93
N SER A 17 -33.56 33.91 -54.23
CA SER A 17 -33.16 33.31 -55.55
C SER A 17 -31.70 33.23 -56.07
N PHE A 18 -31.17 31.98 -56.08
CA PHE A 18 -30.22 31.33 -57.04
C PHE A 18 -28.76 31.80 -57.24
N ARG A 19 -27.79 30.90 -56.97
CA ARG A 19 -26.91 30.20 -57.96
C ARG A 19 -26.12 29.03 -57.32
N LEU A 20 -25.66 28.08 -58.15
CA LEU A 20 -24.64 27.09 -57.77
C LEU A 20 -23.27 27.76 -57.62
N THR A 21 -22.52 27.37 -56.58
CA THR A 21 -21.04 27.32 -56.59
C THR A 21 -20.56 26.18 -55.69
N ALA A 22 -19.43 25.56 -56.05
CA ALA A 22 -18.79 24.54 -55.24
C ALA A 22 -18.36 25.10 -53.87
N GLN A 23 -18.29 24.21 -52.87
CA GLN A 23 -17.63 24.51 -51.61
C GLN A 23 -16.63 23.39 -51.31
N GLU A 24 -15.35 23.66 -51.59
CA GLU A 24 -14.25 22.79 -51.22
C GLU A 24 -14.22 22.65 -49.69
N GLN A 25 -14.42 21.44 -49.18
CA GLN A 25 -13.98 21.13 -47.82
C GLN A 25 -12.46 20.98 -47.87
N LEU A 26 -11.76 22.05 -47.53
CA LEU A 26 -10.31 22.04 -47.34
C LEU A 26 -9.97 21.19 -46.10
N SER A 27 -9.92 19.88 -46.26
CA SER A 27 -9.41 18.96 -45.25
C SER A 27 -7.89 19.11 -45.16
N THR A 28 -7.43 20.11 -44.40
CA THR A 28 -6.02 20.24 -44.05
C THR A 28 -5.59 19.05 -43.22
N GLN A 29 -5.01 18.05 -43.88
CA GLN A 29 -4.29 16.96 -43.21
C GLN A 29 -3.16 17.58 -42.39
N VAL A 30 -3.35 17.63 -41.07
CA VAL A 30 -2.35 18.12 -40.12
C VAL A 30 -1.18 17.14 -40.11
N ASP A 31 -0.09 17.48 -40.80
CA ASP A 31 1.12 16.66 -40.86
C ASP A 31 2.21 17.20 -39.92
N LEU A 32 2.67 16.35 -39.00
CA LEU A 32 3.77 16.62 -38.08
C LEU A 32 5.14 16.68 -38.80
N GLN A 33 5.22 16.31 -40.08
CA GLN A 33 6.40 16.61 -40.90
C GLN A 33 6.54 18.09 -41.23
N GLN A 34 5.43 18.85 -41.35
CA GLN A 34 5.45 20.27 -41.72
C GLN A 34 5.61 21.23 -40.53
N ILE A 35 5.80 20.71 -39.32
CA ILE A 35 5.81 21.49 -38.08
C ILE A 35 6.83 22.65 -38.08
N SER A 36 7.93 22.54 -38.81
CA SER A 36 8.96 23.57 -38.96
C SER A 36 8.49 24.87 -39.60
N ASN A 37 7.47 24.79 -40.48
CA ASN A 37 6.95 25.93 -41.24
C ASN A 37 5.76 26.63 -40.54
N ILE A 38 5.42 26.22 -39.31
CA ILE A 38 4.26 26.72 -38.57
C ILE A 38 4.63 27.98 -37.78
N ASN A 39 3.88 29.06 -38.02
CA ASN A 39 3.81 30.20 -37.11
C ASN A 39 2.68 29.96 -36.09
N VAL A 40 3.04 29.80 -34.82
CA VAL A 40 2.13 29.45 -33.71
C VAL A 40 1.17 30.58 -33.38
N ASP A 41 1.51 31.82 -33.71
CA ASP A 41 0.62 32.98 -33.56
C ASP A 41 -0.62 32.88 -34.47
N ASN A 42 -0.53 32.14 -35.58
CA ASN A 42 -1.60 32.00 -36.58
C ASN A 42 -2.50 30.78 -36.34
N LEU A 43 -2.30 30.00 -35.26
CA LEU A 43 -3.12 28.82 -34.96
C LEU A 43 -4.22 29.12 -33.92
N SER A 44 -5.38 28.48 -34.08
CA SER A 44 -6.42 28.41 -33.04
C SER A 44 -6.05 27.40 -31.94
N ASP A 45 -6.66 27.52 -30.76
CA ASP A 45 -6.43 26.55 -29.67
C ASP A 45 -6.92 25.13 -30.04
N GLU A 46 -7.95 25.01 -30.87
CA GLU A 46 -8.39 23.72 -31.43
C GLU A 46 -7.33 23.11 -32.36
N GLN A 47 -6.68 23.91 -33.21
CA GLN A 47 -5.59 23.43 -34.06
C GLN A 47 -4.38 23.01 -33.22
N ILE A 48 -3.99 23.80 -32.21
CA ILE A 48 -2.91 23.43 -31.28
C ILE A 48 -3.24 22.15 -30.52
N LYS A 49 -4.50 21.99 -30.10
CA LYS A 49 -4.98 20.73 -29.52
C LYS A 49 -4.88 19.58 -30.52
N MET A 50 -5.24 19.74 -31.79
CA MET A 50 -5.08 18.69 -32.81
C MET A 50 -3.61 18.29 -33.05
N TYR A 51 -2.68 19.27 -33.07
CA TYR A 51 -1.24 18.98 -33.12
C TYR A 51 -0.75 18.22 -31.88
N TRP A 52 -1.23 18.60 -30.70
CA TRP A 52 -0.87 17.96 -29.43
C TRP A 52 -1.46 16.55 -29.30
N ASP A 53 -2.76 16.37 -29.54
CA ASP A 53 -3.45 15.08 -29.50
C ASP A 53 -2.81 14.10 -30.50
N LYS A 54 -2.43 14.56 -31.70
CA LYS A 54 -1.71 13.74 -32.68
C LYS A 54 -0.28 13.39 -32.24
N ALA A 55 0.43 14.31 -31.58
CA ALA A 55 1.73 14.02 -30.99
C ALA A 55 1.64 12.98 -29.85
N GLN A 56 0.63 13.09 -28.97
CA GLN A 56 0.37 12.10 -27.92
C GLN A 56 -0.05 10.74 -28.48
N GLN A 57 -0.85 10.70 -29.55
CA GLN A 57 -1.20 9.46 -30.25
C GLN A 57 0.02 8.76 -30.89
N GLN A 58 1.06 9.53 -31.23
CA GLN A 58 2.36 9.03 -31.69
C GLN A 58 3.36 8.79 -30.53
N GLY A 59 2.89 8.83 -29.27
CA GLY A 59 3.71 8.56 -28.09
C GLY A 59 4.66 9.67 -27.67
N TYR A 60 4.65 10.83 -28.32
CA TYR A 60 5.60 11.91 -28.02
C TYR A 60 5.23 12.65 -26.73
N SER A 61 6.23 12.83 -25.86
CA SER A 61 6.16 13.80 -24.77
C SER A 61 6.26 15.24 -25.30
N LEU A 62 5.83 16.22 -24.50
CA LEU A 62 5.96 17.65 -24.86
C LEU A 62 7.43 18.04 -25.10
N GLU A 63 8.36 17.46 -24.34
CA GLU A 63 9.80 17.70 -24.46
C GLU A 63 10.38 17.07 -25.74
N GLN A 64 9.87 15.91 -26.16
CA GLN A 64 10.22 15.28 -27.44
C GLN A 64 9.63 16.07 -28.63
N LEU A 65 8.42 16.61 -28.50
CA LEU A 65 7.81 17.49 -29.50
C LEU A 65 8.63 18.79 -29.69
N GLU A 66 9.09 19.40 -28.59
CA GLU A 66 10.02 20.55 -28.63
C GLU A 66 11.36 20.19 -29.29
N ALA A 67 11.93 19.02 -28.98
CA ALA A 67 13.17 18.55 -29.58
C ALA A 67 13.01 18.28 -31.09
N MET A 68 11.90 17.66 -31.52
CA MET A 68 11.61 17.42 -32.93
C MET A 68 11.38 18.74 -33.69
N ALA A 69 10.62 19.68 -33.13
CA ALA A 69 10.40 20.98 -33.74
C ALA A 69 11.73 21.74 -33.93
N ARG A 70 12.63 21.68 -32.94
CA ARG A 70 13.99 22.23 -33.03
C ARG A 70 14.83 21.54 -34.10
N ALA A 71 14.83 20.21 -34.15
CA ALA A 71 15.59 19.43 -35.13
C ALA A 71 15.12 19.66 -36.57
N LYS A 72 13.83 19.96 -36.78
CA LYS A 72 13.26 20.33 -38.08
C LYS A 72 13.43 21.81 -38.43
N GLY A 73 14.02 22.63 -37.56
CA GLY A 73 14.34 24.04 -37.83
C GLY A 73 13.29 25.07 -37.40
N MET A 74 12.30 24.71 -36.57
CA MET A 74 11.38 25.71 -35.99
C MET A 74 12.17 26.72 -35.13
N PRO A 75 11.94 28.05 -35.28
CA PRO A 75 12.59 29.06 -34.44
C PRO A 75 12.29 28.85 -32.94
N GLN A 76 13.29 29.01 -32.06
CA GLN A 76 13.11 28.76 -30.61
C GLN A 76 11.95 29.56 -29.98
N VAL A 77 11.69 30.78 -30.45
CA VAL A 77 10.56 31.60 -29.99
C VAL A 77 9.22 30.96 -30.31
N GLN A 78 9.08 30.34 -31.49
CA GLN A 78 7.87 29.61 -31.88
C GLN A 78 7.71 28.33 -31.05
N ILE A 79 8.80 27.60 -30.78
CA ILE A 79 8.79 26.41 -29.90
C ILE A 79 8.31 26.79 -28.49
N ALA A 80 8.81 27.90 -27.94
CA ALA A 80 8.40 28.38 -26.62
C ALA A 80 6.90 28.77 -26.57
N LYS A 81 6.40 29.44 -27.62
CA LYS A 81 4.96 29.75 -27.76
C LYS A 81 4.10 28.49 -27.87
N LEU A 82 4.53 27.49 -28.64
CA LEU A 82 3.82 26.22 -28.80
C LEU A 82 3.69 25.49 -27.46
N LYS A 83 4.81 25.34 -26.74
CA LYS A 83 4.87 24.78 -25.38
C LYS A 83 3.88 25.49 -24.45
N GLN A 84 3.91 26.83 -24.42
CA GLN A 84 3.06 27.63 -23.56
C GLN A 84 1.57 27.46 -23.86
N ARG A 85 1.17 27.47 -25.15
CA ARG A 85 -0.24 27.28 -25.53
C ARG A 85 -0.74 25.85 -25.28
N ILE A 86 0.09 24.82 -25.50
CA ILE A 86 -0.25 23.43 -25.15
C ILE A 86 -0.46 23.28 -23.63
N GLN A 87 0.40 23.89 -22.80
CA GLN A 87 0.28 23.83 -21.34
C GLN A 87 -0.94 24.57 -20.78
N MET A 88 -1.56 25.47 -21.55
CA MET A 88 -2.79 26.19 -21.20
C MET A 88 -4.07 25.47 -21.63
N LEU A 89 -3.98 24.36 -22.37
CA LEU A 89 -5.15 23.57 -22.76
C LEU A 89 -5.80 22.91 -21.53
N PRO A 90 -7.13 22.98 -21.34
CA PRO A 90 -7.84 22.54 -20.13
C PRO A 90 -7.85 21.02 -19.87
N LEU A 91 -7.07 20.24 -20.62
CA LEU A 91 -6.89 18.79 -20.47
C LEU A 91 -5.41 18.37 -20.35
N TYR A 92 -4.48 19.31 -20.20
CA TYR A 92 -3.05 18.99 -20.05
C TYR A 92 -2.73 18.39 -18.67
N SER A 93 -2.76 17.06 -18.57
CA SER A 93 -2.22 16.32 -17.44
C SER A 93 -0.71 16.11 -17.61
N LYS A 94 0.11 16.64 -16.68
CA LYS A 94 1.55 16.30 -16.66
C LYS A 94 1.71 14.80 -16.42
N PRO A 95 2.42 14.04 -17.28
CA PRO A 95 2.73 12.66 -17.00
C PRO A 95 3.76 12.58 -15.85
N THR A 96 3.42 11.83 -14.81
CA THR A 96 4.39 11.44 -13.76
C THR A 96 5.49 10.59 -14.39
N GLN A 97 6.74 10.82 -14.00
CA GLN A 97 7.92 10.15 -14.58
C GLN A 97 7.79 8.61 -14.59
N MET A 98 7.51 8.05 -15.76
CA MET A 98 7.81 6.65 -16.05
C MET A 98 9.26 6.57 -16.51
N LYS A 99 10.00 5.57 -15.98
CA LYS A 99 11.34 5.27 -16.47
C LYS A 99 11.24 4.79 -17.92
N GLN A 100 12.23 5.17 -18.72
CA GLN A 100 12.39 4.69 -20.09
C GLN A 100 12.61 3.18 -20.07
N ASP A 101 11.79 2.45 -20.81
CA ASP A 101 12.27 1.30 -21.57
C ASP A 101 12.25 1.69 -23.05
N THR A 102 13.28 1.27 -23.78
CA THR A 102 13.53 1.67 -25.16
C THR A 102 13.06 0.56 -26.09
N GLU A 103 11.86 0.70 -26.68
CA GLU A 103 11.45 -0.20 -27.75
C GLU A 103 12.17 0.16 -29.05
N LEU A 104 13.07 -0.75 -29.45
CA LEU A 104 13.52 -0.86 -30.83
C LEU A 104 12.38 -1.44 -31.67
N ASP A 105 12.13 -0.77 -32.79
CA ASP A 105 11.16 -1.15 -33.80
C ASP A 105 11.39 -2.60 -34.26
N SER A 106 10.45 -3.50 -33.95
CA SER A 106 10.47 -4.89 -34.39
C SER A 106 9.08 -5.34 -34.82
N THR A 107 8.91 -5.43 -36.13
CA THR A 107 7.67 -5.87 -36.76
C THR A 107 7.43 -7.37 -36.52
N ASN A 108 6.19 -7.71 -36.15
CA ASN A 108 5.60 -9.05 -36.12
C ASN A 108 6.18 -10.07 -35.11
N PHE A 109 5.59 -10.12 -33.91
CA PHE A 109 4.75 -11.26 -33.50
C PHE A 109 3.87 -10.85 -32.32
N ASP A 110 2.57 -10.66 -32.55
CA ASP A 110 1.59 -10.26 -31.53
C ASP A 110 1.25 -11.46 -30.62
N LEU A 111 2.11 -11.73 -29.64
CA LEU A 111 1.90 -12.74 -28.59
C LEU A 111 1.23 -12.10 -27.38
N THR A 112 -0.08 -11.88 -27.48
CA THR A 112 -0.96 -11.39 -26.41
C THR A 112 -1.21 -12.44 -25.31
N PHE A 113 -0.15 -13.07 -24.80
CA PHE A 113 -0.21 -14.15 -23.79
C PHE A 113 0.91 -14.00 -22.74
N GLY A 114 0.50 -13.68 -21.51
CA GLY A 114 1.38 -13.48 -20.34
C GLY A 114 0.69 -12.64 -19.26
N TYR A 115 1.35 -12.41 -18.12
CA TYR A 115 0.90 -11.41 -17.15
C TYR A 115 1.00 -10.02 -17.79
N THR A 116 -0.14 -9.38 -18.03
CA THR A 116 -0.23 -8.11 -18.77
C THR A 116 0.13 -6.88 -17.93
N GLY A 117 0.26 -7.04 -16.61
CA GLY A 117 0.48 -5.96 -15.66
C GLY A 117 -0.80 -5.24 -15.23
N TYR A 118 -1.94 -5.53 -15.87
CA TYR A 118 -3.27 -5.02 -15.55
C TYR A 118 -4.05 -5.91 -14.56
N GLU A 119 -3.50 -7.06 -14.19
CA GLU A 119 -4.08 -7.92 -13.15
C GLU A 119 -4.07 -7.19 -11.80
N ARG A 120 -5.10 -7.41 -10.98
CA ARG A 120 -5.11 -6.84 -9.62
C ARG A 120 -3.89 -7.34 -8.86
N LYS A 121 -3.03 -6.41 -8.46
CA LYS A 121 -2.00 -6.63 -7.43
C LYS A 121 -2.67 -6.84 -6.08
N ASP A 122 -3.23 -8.03 -5.89
CA ASP A 122 -3.46 -8.56 -4.56
C ASP A 122 -2.13 -8.47 -3.81
N LYS A 123 -2.16 -7.92 -2.60
CA LYS A 123 -0.96 -7.74 -1.78
C LYS A 123 -0.49 -9.11 -1.29
N ILE A 124 0.25 -9.82 -2.15
CA ILE A 124 0.99 -11.02 -1.77
C ILE A 124 1.85 -10.63 -0.58
N SER A 125 1.51 -11.19 0.59
CA SER A 125 2.30 -11.01 1.79
C SER A 125 3.66 -11.65 1.54
N LYS A 126 4.71 -10.82 1.42
CA LYS A 126 6.11 -11.24 1.28
C LYS A 126 6.63 -12.19 2.38
N LYS A 127 5.81 -12.48 3.37
CA LYS A 127 6.17 -13.26 4.57
C LYS A 127 6.14 -14.77 4.34
N ASP A 128 5.38 -15.25 3.35
CA ASP A 128 5.17 -16.69 3.07
C ASP A 128 5.14 -17.00 1.56
N SER A 129 5.97 -16.34 0.74
CA SER A 129 6.05 -16.65 -0.69
C SER A 129 6.72 -18.01 -0.95
N ILE A 130 6.23 -18.72 -1.97
CA ILE A 130 6.83 -19.98 -2.44
C ILE A 130 8.11 -19.65 -3.22
N PHE A 131 9.22 -20.31 -2.88
CA PHE A 131 10.50 -20.09 -3.57
C PHE A 131 10.38 -20.51 -5.04
N GLY A 132 10.79 -19.60 -5.94
CA GLY A 132 10.65 -19.74 -7.39
C GLY A 132 9.39 -19.10 -8.00
N LEU A 133 8.34 -18.84 -7.22
CA LEU A 133 7.08 -18.27 -7.73
C LEU A 133 7.24 -16.84 -8.27
N ASP A 134 7.98 -16.00 -7.53
CA ASP A 134 8.20 -14.59 -7.90
C ASP A 134 9.01 -14.42 -9.21
N PHE A 135 9.73 -15.46 -9.65
CA PHE A 135 10.54 -15.44 -10.87
C PHE A 135 9.67 -15.32 -12.14
N PHE A 136 8.52 -15.99 -12.16
CA PHE A 136 7.57 -15.98 -13.28
C PHE A 136 6.49 -14.88 -13.17
N LYS A 137 6.31 -14.29 -11.97
CA LYS A 137 5.34 -13.21 -11.72
C LYS A 137 5.85 -11.79 -12.01
N ASN A 138 7.04 -11.63 -12.62
CA ASN A 138 7.60 -10.31 -12.93
C ASN A 138 7.25 -9.88 -14.37
N PRO A 139 6.32 -8.91 -14.57
CA PRO A 139 5.90 -8.49 -15.92
C PRO A 139 7.00 -7.76 -16.69
N ASN A 140 8.07 -7.31 -16.02
CA ASN A 140 9.17 -6.59 -16.65
C ASN A 140 10.24 -7.52 -17.24
N ILE A 141 10.09 -8.86 -17.16
CA ILE A 141 11.05 -9.80 -17.75
C ILE A 141 10.41 -10.56 -18.90
N SER A 142 10.67 -10.09 -20.12
CA SER A 142 10.40 -10.83 -21.35
C SER A 142 11.50 -11.86 -21.59
N PHE A 143 11.15 -13.15 -21.61
CA PHE A 143 12.01 -14.24 -22.07
C PHE A 143 11.70 -14.62 -23.53
N THR A 144 11.46 -13.63 -24.39
CA THR A 144 11.50 -13.85 -25.85
C THR A 144 12.88 -14.39 -26.25
N PRO A 145 12.98 -15.51 -26.99
CA PRO A 145 14.26 -15.97 -27.53
C PRO A 145 14.89 -14.84 -28.35
N ASN A 146 16.17 -14.55 -28.12
CA ASN A 146 16.85 -13.44 -28.81
C ASN A 146 16.94 -13.74 -30.32
N THR A 147 16.05 -13.14 -31.10
CA THR A 147 15.95 -13.26 -32.56
C THR A 147 17.17 -12.72 -33.28
N ASN A 148 17.98 -11.88 -32.62
CA ASN A 148 19.24 -11.34 -33.14
C ASN A 148 20.46 -12.21 -32.77
N MET A 149 20.27 -13.37 -32.13
CA MET A 149 21.36 -14.31 -31.88
C MET A 149 21.69 -15.09 -33.16
N ALA A 150 22.97 -15.15 -33.53
CA ALA A 150 23.42 -15.96 -34.68
C ALA A 150 22.96 -17.40 -34.49
N THR A 151 22.21 -17.94 -35.46
CA THR A 151 21.53 -19.22 -35.28
C THR A 151 22.53 -20.34 -35.02
N PRO A 152 22.37 -21.13 -33.95
CA PRO A 152 23.35 -22.14 -33.56
C PRO A 152 23.66 -23.12 -34.70
N GLU A 153 24.93 -23.49 -34.87
CA GLU A 153 25.36 -24.44 -35.92
C GLU A 153 24.68 -25.82 -35.80
N ASN A 154 24.26 -26.19 -34.58
CA ASN A 154 23.51 -27.40 -34.28
C ASN A 154 21.98 -27.25 -34.39
N TYR A 155 21.47 -26.07 -34.81
CA TYR A 155 20.04 -25.89 -35.07
C TYR A 155 19.57 -26.84 -36.17
N GLN A 156 18.50 -27.59 -35.92
CA GLN A 156 17.96 -28.53 -36.90
C GLN A 156 16.97 -27.83 -37.83
N VAL A 157 17.40 -27.57 -39.06
CA VAL A 157 16.59 -26.91 -40.09
C VAL A 157 15.41 -27.82 -40.47
N GLY A 158 14.24 -27.24 -40.75
CA GLY A 158 13.06 -27.98 -41.20
C GLY A 158 12.00 -27.11 -41.87
N PRO A 159 10.85 -27.72 -42.24
CA PRO A 159 9.78 -27.05 -42.97
C PRO A 159 9.35 -25.74 -42.32
N GLY A 160 9.22 -24.69 -43.14
CA GLY A 160 8.82 -23.35 -42.70
C GLY A 160 9.98 -22.40 -42.37
N ASP A 161 11.19 -22.89 -42.13
CA ASP A 161 12.38 -22.02 -41.96
C ASP A 161 12.65 -21.23 -43.25
N ILE A 162 13.22 -20.03 -43.13
CA ILE A 162 13.66 -19.20 -44.26
C ILE A 162 15.18 -19.03 -44.17
N LEU A 163 15.88 -19.53 -45.17
CA LEU A 163 17.33 -19.38 -45.32
C LEU A 163 17.62 -18.15 -46.19
N LEU A 164 18.59 -17.34 -45.79
CA LEU A 164 19.18 -16.28 -46.61
C LEU A 164 20.50 -16.81 -47.18
N ILE A 165 20.61 -16.79 -48.51
CA ILE A 165 21.79 -17.20 -49.27
C ILE A 165 22.35 -15.96 -49.96
N GLU A 166 23.58 -15.61 -49.61
CA GLU A 166 24.30 -14.43 -50.11
C GLU A 166 25.56 -14.87 -50.84
N ILE A 167 25.85 -14.19 -51.95
CA ILE A 167 26.98 -14.43 -52.83
C ILE A 167 27.58 -13.06 -53.16
N TRP A 168 28.90 -12.89 -53.03
CA TRP A 168 29.59 -11.63 -53.33
C TRP A 168 31.01 -11.87 -53.86
N GLY A 169 31.65 -10.80 -54.35
CA GLY A 169 32.97 -10.85 -54.99
C GLY A 169 32.85 -10.68 -56.51
N ALA A 170 33.35 -11.63 -57.30
CA ALA A 170 33.26 -11.59 -58.76
C ALA A 170 31.82 -11.66 -59.33
N THR A 171 30.84 -11.97 -58.47
CA THR A 171 29.40 -11.92 -58.78
C THR A 171 28.64 -11.65 -57.50
N GLU A 172 27.52 -10.93 -57.60
CA GLU A 172 26.66 -10.61 -56.46
C GLU A 172 25.27 -11.20 -56.66
N ASN A 173 24.78 -11.94 -55.66
CA ASN A 173 23.42 -12.48 -55.65
C ASN A 173 22.94 -12.64 -54.19
N LYS A 174 21.67 -12.31 -53.94
CA LYS A 174 21.04 -12.41 -52.63
C LYS A 174 19.64 -12.98 -52.79
N SER A 175 19.43 -14.18 -52.28
CA SER A 175 18.13 -14.89 -52.36
C SER A 175 17.68 -15.37 -50.98
N THR A 176 16.37 -15.35 -50.76
CA THR A 176 15.76 -15.97 -49.58
C THR A 176 14.98 -17.19 -50.02
N GLN A 177 15.19 -18.32 -49.35
CA GLN A 177 14.63 -19.61 -49.71
C GLN A 177 13.92 -20.22 -48.51
N LYS A 178 12.60 -20.36 -48.63
CA LYS A 178 11.78 -21.04 -47.63
C LYS A 178 11.88 -22.54 -47.80
N VAL A 179 12.08 -23.27 -46.70
CA VAL A 179 12.11 -24.73 -46.68
C VAL A 179 10.69 -25.27 -46.89
N ASP A 180 10.49 -26.03 -47.97
CA ASP A 180 9.23 -26.69 -48.33
C ASP A 180 8.83 -27.80 -47.33
N ASN A 181 7.59 -28.29 -47.43
CA ASN A 181 7.06 -29.32 -46.53
C ASN A 181 7.83 -30.65 -46.66
N GLU A 182 8.38 -30.91 -47.86
CA GLU A 182 9.26 -32.03 -48.14
C GLU A 182 10.70 -31.79 -47.64
N GLY A 183 11.00 -30.64 -47.03
CA GLY A 183 12.29 -30.30 -46.43
C GLY A 183 13.36 -29.88 -47.43
N ASN A 184 13.00 -29.25 -48.54
CA ASN A 184 13.93 -28.77 -49.58
C ASN A 184 13.86 -27.25 -49.72
N ILE A 185 14.91 -26.68 -50.28
CA ILE A 185 14.90 -25.34 -50.86
C ILE A 185 15.11 -25.43 -52.37
N LEU A 186 14.67 -24.42 -53.12
CA LEU A 186 15.01 -24.25 -54.52
C LEU A 186 16.22 -23.30 -54.62
N ILE A 187 17.23 -23.63 -55.42
CA ILE A 187 18.33 -22.72 -55.72
C ILE A 187 18.38 -22.51 -57.23
N ASP A 188 18.33 -21.26 -57.67
CA ASP A 188 18.34 -20.92 -59.09
C ASP A 188 19.60 -21.45 -59.78
N GLY A 189 19.44 -22.02 -60.98
CA GLY A 189 20.51 -22.71 -61.72
C GLY A 189 20.95 -24.07 -61.15
N VAL A 190 20.53 -24.45 -59.94
CA VAL A 190 20.94 -25.71 -59.28
C VAL A 190 19.78 -26.69 -59.11
N GLY A 191 18.55 -26.20 -58.86
CA GLY A 191 17.37 -27.01 -58.59
C GLY A 191 17.12 -27.25 -57.10
N LYS A 192 16.36 -28.31 -56.77
CA LYS A 192 15.97 -28.63 -55.38
C LYS A 192 17.14 -29.19 -54.57
N VAL A 193 17.35 -28.64 -53.37
CA VAL A 193 18.34 -29.12 -52.38
C VAL A 193 17.64 -29.46 -51.07
N LYS A 194 17.65 -30.75 -50.69
CA LYS A 194 17.18 -31.22 -49.37
C LYS A 194 18.02 -30.60 -48.25
N VAL A 195 17.36 -29.94 -47.29
CA VAL A 195 17.99 -29.28 -46.11
C VAL A 195 17.27 -29.59 -44.79
N GLY A 196 15.98 -29.95 -44.84
CA GLY A 196 15.18 -30.29 -43.66
C GLY A 196 15.62 -31.61 -43.02
N GLY A 197 15.77 -31.59 -41.69
CA GLY A 197 16.27 -32.68 -40.86
C GLY A 197 17.77 -32.60 -40.53
N PHE A 198 18.53 -31.73 -41.20
CA PHE A 198 19.97 -31.59 -41.02
C PHE A 198 20.33 -30.46 -40.05
N SER A 199 21.55 -30.49 -39.50
CA SER A 199 22.07 -29.36 -38.72
C SER A 199 22.33 -28.14 -39.62
N PHE A 200 22.32 -26.95 -39.04
CA PHE A 200 22.55 -25.73 -39.81
C PHE A 200 23.96 -25.70 -40.44
N ALA A 201 24.98 -26.23 -39.75
CA ALA A 201 26.31 -26.44 -40.33
C ALA A 201 26.30 -27.37 -41.56
N ASP A 202 25.59 -28.50 -41.49
CA ASP A 202 25.45 -29.41 -42.64
C ASP A 202 24.73 -28.72 -43.81
N VAL A 203 23.70 -27.93 -43.51
CA VAL A 203 22.96 -27.14 -44.52
C VAL A 203 23.85 -26.12 -45.21
N LYS A 204 24.69 -25.37 -44.47
CA LYS A 204 25.70 -24.46 -45.05
C LYS A 204 26.64 -25.20 -46.01
N ASN A 205 27.20 -26.33 -45.56
CA ASN A 205 28.12 -27.14 -46.36
C ASN A 205 27.45 -27.68 -47.64
N LYS A 206 26.20 -28.13 -47.52
CA LYS A 206 25.41 -28.71 -48.61
C LYS A 206 24.96 -27.66 -49.63
N ILE A 207 24.61 -26.46 -49.19
CA ILE A 207 24.33 -25.30 -50.06
C ILE A 207 25.61 -24.87 -50.79
N ASN A 208 26.73 -24.68 -50.08
CA ASN A 208 28.00 -24.28 -50.69
C ASN A 208 28.47 -25.30 -51.75
N SER A 209 28.42 -26.60 -51.43
CA SER A 209 28.72 -27.69 -52.38
C SER A 209 27.81 -27.70 -53.61
N SER A 210 26.57 -27.22 -53.48
CA SER A 210 25.59 -27.13 -54.57
C SER A 210 25.84 -25.90 -55.44
N LEU A 211 26.13 -24.74 -54.83
CA LEU A 211 26.50 -23.49 -55.52
C LEU A 211 27.79 -23.60 -56.32
N ARG A 212 28.78 -24.37 -55.84
CA ARG A 212 30.05 -24.66 -56.57
C ARG A 212 29.85 -25.28 -57.95
N ARG A 213 28.67 -25.86 -58.25
CA ARG A 213 28.34 -26.44 -59.56
C ARG A 213 28.09 -25.37 -60.63
N ILE A 214 27.69 -24.17 -60.24
CA ILE A 214 27.35 -23.05 -61.14
C ILE A 214 28.28 -21.84 -60.95
N TYR A 215 28.90 -21.69 -59.78
CA TYR A 215 29.86 -20.62 -59.48
C TYR A 215 31.27 -21.21 -59.27
N SER A 216 32.01 -21.35 -60.37
CA SER A 216 33.39 -21.85 -60.36
C SER A 216 34.34 -21.02 -59.46
N GLY A 217 34.08 -19.72 -59.35
CA GLY A 217 34.83 -18.77 -58.52
C GLY A 217 34.84 -19.07 -57.02
N ILE A 218 33.92 -19.90 -56.51
CA ILE A 218 33.89 -20.29 -55.08
C ILE A 218 35.15 -21.08 -54.71
N GLY A 219 35.64 -21.92 -55.63
CA GLY A 219 36.86 -22.71 -55.45
C GLY A 219 38.16 -21.95 -55.75
N ALA A 220 38.08 -20.69 -56.17
CA ALA A 220 39.28 -19.91 -56.50
C ALA A 220 40.06 -19.50 -55.25
N SER A 221 41.37 -19.26 -55.43
CA SER A 221 42.24 -18.67 -54.40
C SER A 221 41.73 -17.29 -53.98
N GLU A 222 41.94 -16.91 -52.71
CA GLU A 222 41.56 -15.61 -52.14
C GLU A 222 42.03 -14.42 -53.00
N ASN A 223 43.23 -14.52 -53.57
CA ASN A 223 43.83 -13.45 -54.39
C ASN A 223 43.34 -13.44 -55.85
N SER A 224 42.34 -14.25 -56.21
CA SER A 224 41.81 -14.31 -57.58
C SER A 224 40.76 -13.22 -57.82
N TYR A 225 40.85 -12.50 -58.94
CA TYR A 225 39.80 -11.60 -59.39
C TYR A 225 38.46 -12.32 -59.68
N ASN A 226 38.50 -13.64 -59.90
CA ASN A 226 37.33 -14.51 -60.05
C ASN A 226 36.81 -15.07 -58.72
N LYS A 227 37.33 -14.63 -57.56
CA LYS A 227 36.92 -15.14 -56.26
C LYS A 227 35.45 -14.81 -55.98
N VAL A 228 34.70 -15.84 -55.62
CA VAL A 228 33.32 -15.72 -55.15
C VAL A 228 33.26 -16.21 -53.70
N TYR A 229 32.63 -15.43 -52.85
CA TYR A 229 32.35 -15.76 -51.46
C TYR A 229 30.86 -16.12 -51.31
N THR A 230 30.54 -16.92 -50.31
CA THR A 230 29.16 -17.37 -50.03
C THR A 230 28.85 -17.28 -48.55
N GLY A 231 27.72 -16.67 -48.21
CA GLY A 231 27.13 -16.63 -46.87
C GLY A 231 25.80 -17.37 -46.85
N VAL A 232 25.54 -18.08 -45.76
CA VAL A 232 24.24 -18.72 -45.51
C VAL A 232 23.86 -18.46 -44.06
N SER A 233 22.75 -17.76 -43.87
CA SER A 233 22.14 -17.39 -42.58
C SER A 233 20.69 -17.89 -42.54
N ILE A 234 20.09 -17.96 -41.36
CA ILE A 234 18.63 -18.16 -41.22
C ILE A 234 18.01 -16.78 -41.05
N ALA A 235 17.17 -16.38 -42.00
CA ALA A 235 16.44 -15.12 -41.96
C ALA A 235 15.23 -15.19 -41.02
N GLN A 236 14.59 -16.36 -40.93
CA GLN A 236 13.47 -16.60 -40.02
C GLN A 236 13.44 -18.07 -39.61
N VAL A 237 13.38 -18.33 -38.30
CA VAL A 237 13.09 -19.67 -37.77
C VAL A 237 11.59 -19.93 -37.75
N ARG A 238 11.20 -21.17 -38.02
CA ARG A 238 9.81 -21.65 -37.94
C ARG A 238 9.25 -21.58 -36.53
N THR A 239 7.93 -21.56 -36.45
CA THR A 239 7.19 -21.75 -35.19
C THR A 239 6.93 -23.24 -34.93
N VAL A 240 6.98 -23.64 -33.67
CA VAL A 240 6.58 -24.96 -33.16
C VAL A 240 5.33 -24.80 -32.30
N LYS A 241 4.41 -25.76 -32.38
CA LYS A 241 3.24 -25.84 -31.49
C LYS A 241 3.51 -26.81 -30.37
N VAL A 242 3.44 -26.32 -29.14
CA VAL A 242 3.66 -27.10 -27.91
C VAL A 242 2.43 -27.03 -27.00
N ASN A 243 2.16 -28.10 -26.27
CA ASN A 243 1.04 -28.16 -25.33
C ASN A 243 1.58 -28.05 -23.89
N ILE A 244 1.08 -27.10 -23.12
CA ILE A 244 1.48 -26.90 -21.71
C ILE A 244 0.28 -27.21 -20.84
N ILE A 245 0.41 -28.21 -19.96
CA ILE A 245 -0.71 -28.75 -19.19
C ILE A 245 -0.35 -28.96 -17.71
N GLY A 246 -1.38 -28.97 -16.86
CA GLY A 246 -1.26 -29.12 -15.42
C GLY A 246 -1.25 -27.77 -14.69
N GLU A 247 -0.51 -27.71 -13.58
CA GLU A 247 -0.53 -26.61 -12.61
C GLU A 247 0.33 -25.42 -13.05
N VAL A 248 -0.03 -24.80 -14.17
CA VAL A 248 0.54 -23.54 -14.69
C VAL A 248 -0.50 -22.41 -14.67
N ALA A 249 -0.07 -21.15 -14.68
CA ALA A 249 -0.99 -20.01 -14.60
C ALA A 249 -1.98 -19.95 -15.79
N VAL A 250 -1.53 -20.28 -17.01
CA VAL A 250 -2.38 -20.41 -18.20
C VAL A 250 -2.03 -21.70 -18.96
N PRO A 251 -2.78 -22.80 -18.80
CA PRO A 251 -2.57 -24.02 -19.59
C PRO A 251 -3.17 -23.89 -20.99
N GLY A 252 -2.54 -24.49 -21.99
CA GLY A 252 -3.01 -24.42 -23.39
C GLY A 252 -1.97 -24.82 -24.44
N THR A 253 -2.32 -24.63 -25.71
CA THR A 253 -1.40 -24.83 -26.84
C THR A 253 -0.75 -23.51 -27.21
N TYR A 254 0.58 -23.48 -27.20
CA TYR A 254 1.40 -22.31 -27.47
C TYR A 254 2.11 -22.44 -28.83
N SER A 255 2.13 -21.36 -29.60
CA SER A 255 2.96 -21.25 -30.82
C SER A 255 4.22 -20.46 -30.47
N LEU A 256 5.36 -21.15 -30.40
CA LEU A 256 6.64 -20.59 -29.96
C LEU A 256 7.67 -20.67 -31.09
N SER A 257 8.77 -19.92 -31.00
CA SER A 257 9.91 -20.09 -31.91
C SER A 257 10.55 -21.47 -31.74
N ALA A 258 11.04 -22.08 -32.82
CA ALA A 258 11.81 -23.34 -32.76
C ALA A 258 13.15 -23.25 -31.98
N LEU A 259 13.57 -22.05 -31.56
CA LEU A 259 14.70 -21.84 -30.64
C LEU A 259 14.28 -21.78 -29.16
N SER A 260 12.98 -21.87 -28.86
CA SER A 260 12.46 -21.79 -27.49
C SER A 260 12.75 -23.08 -26.73
N THR A 261 13.09 -22.94 -25.45
CA THR A 261 13.29 -24.07 -24.53
C THR A 261 12.10 -24.25 -23.58
N VAL A 262 12.12 -25.30 -22.75
CA VAL A 262 11.17 -25.52 -21.66
C VAL A 262 10.98 -24.26 -20.80
N LEU A 263 12.06 -23.54 -20.46
CA LEU A 263 11.99 -22.32 -19.68
C LEU A 263 11.25 -21.17 -20.40
N ASN A 264 11.47 -20.96 -21.69
CA ASN A 264 10.72 -19.94 -22.46
C ASN A 264 9.22 -20.26 -22.49
N ALA A 265 8.85 -21.53 -22.62
CA ALA A 265 7.46 -21.98 -22.58
C ALA A 265 6.82 -21.79 -21.20
N LEU A 266 7.55 -22.08 -20.11
CA LEU A 266 7.10 -21.77 -18.75
C LEU A 266 6.86 -20.27 -18.55
N TYR A 267 7.70 -19.40 -19.13
CA TYR A 267 7.45 -17.97 -19.10
C TYR A 267 6.18 -17.57 -19.88
N ALA A 268 5.99 -18.12 -21.08
CA ALA A 268 4.80 -17.85 -21.90
C ALA A 268 3.47 -18.28 -21.22
N CYS A 269 3.51 -19.31 -20.36
CA CYS A 269 2.34 -19.74 -19.58
C CYS A 269 2.22 -19.12 -18.18
N GLY A 270 3.08 -18.15 -17.82
CA GLY A 270 3.09 -17.50 -16.50
C GLY A 270 3.65 -18.35 -15.35
N GLY A 271 4.36 -19.45 -15.67
CA GLY A 271 5.02 -20.35 -14.73
C GLY A 271 4.10 -21.31 -13.98
N PRO A 272 4.66 -22.18 -13.12
CA PRO A 272 3.90 -23.01 -12.20
C PRO A 272 3.06 -22.18 -11.21
N THR A 273 1.87 -22.66 -10.87
CA THR A 273 1.02 -22.05 -9.83
C THR A 273 1.53 -22.39 -8.42
N GLU A 274 0.86 -21.89 -7.39
CA GLU A 274 1.15 -22.23 -5.99
C GLU A 274 0.97 -23.75 -5.71
N SER A 275 0.05 -24.39 -6.45
CA SER A 275 -0.18 -25.84 -6.46
C SER A 275 0.85 -26.63 -7.29
N GLY A 276 1.56 -25.98 -8.21
CA GLY A 276 2.46 -26.64 -9.15
C GLY A 276 3.83 -27.00 -8.57
N THR A 277 4.46 -28.02 -9.16
CA THR A 277 5.86 -28.33 -8.95
C THR A 277 6.76 -27.32 -9.65
N PHE A 278 7.75 -26.82 -8.94
CA PHE A 278 8.87 -26.07 -9.51
C PHE A 278 10.06 -26.97 -9.86
N ARG A 279 9.97 -28.28 -9.57
CA ARG A 279 11.14 -29.17 -9.46
C ARG A 279 11.08 -30.47 -10.25
N ASP A 280 9.89 -30.88 -10.70
CA ASP A 280 9.69 -31.99 -11.64
C ASP A 280 8.81 -31.55 -12.83
N ILE A 281 9.30 -30.58 -13.59
CA ILE A 281 8.64 -30.11 -14.82
C ILE A 281 9.06 -31.04 -15.96
N ARG A 282 8.12 -31.78 -16.55
CA ARG A 282 8.43 -32.87 -17.48
C ARG A 282 8.23 -32.45 -18.93
N LEU A 283 9.24 -32.68 -19.77
CA LEU A 283 9.12 -32.59 -21.22
C LEU A 283 8.82 -33.98 -21.79
N VAL A 284 7.72 -34.10 -22.52
CA VAL A 284 7.25 -35.33 -23.15
C VAL A 284 7.17 -35.12 -24.67
N ARG A 285 7.76 -36.02 -25.45
CA ARG A 285 7.79 -36.01 -26.91
C ARG A 285 7.43 -37.40 -27.42
N ASN A 286 6.55 -37.52 -28.39
CA ASN A 286 6.07 -38.79 -28.93
C ASN A 286 5.59 -39.80 -27.85
N GLY A 287 4.99 -39.28 -26.77
CA GLY A 287 4.51 -40.09 -25.63
C GLY A 287 5.59 -40.55 -24.63
N GLN A 288 6.87 -40.22 -24.84
CA GLN A 288 7.98 -40.58 -23.95
C GLN A 288 8.50 -39.37 -23.17
N LYS A 289 8.86 -39.56 -21.90
CA LYS A 289 9.51 -38.51 -21.10
C LYS A 289 10.95 -38.32 -21.58
N ILE A 290 11.25 -37.15 -22.15
CA ILE A 290 12.58 -36.80 -22.66
C ILE A 290 13.46 -36.21 -21.55
N ALA A 291 12.90 -35.31 -20.74
CA ALA A 291 13.62 -34.63 -19.68
C ALA A 291 12.73 -34.24 -18.50
N THR A 292 13.36 -34.00 -17.36
CA THR A 292 12.79 -33.26 -16.22
C THR A 292 13.64 -32.00 -16.04
N PHE A 293 13.01 -30.83 -15.94
CA PHE A 293 13.63 -29.55 -15.60
C PHE A 293 13.32 -29.18 -14.14
N ASP A 294 14.31 -28.64 -13.43
CA ASP A 294 14.23 -28.25 -12.02
C ASP A 294 14.59 -26.77 -11.86
N VAL A 295 13.58 -25.93 -11.60
CA VAL A 295 13.73 -24.48 -11.47
C VAL A 295 14.61 -24.12 -10.26
N TYR A 296 14.67 -24.95 -9.21
CA TYR A 296 15.52 -24.66 -8.05
C TYR A 296 17.00 -24.81 -8.41
N ASP A 297 17.35 -25.84 -9.19
CA ASP A 297 18.73 -26.03 -9.65
C ASP A 297 19.13 -24.96 -10.67
N PHE A 298 18.21 -24.47 -11.50
CA PHE A 298 18.42 -23.27 -12.31
C PHE A 298 18.68 -22.03 -11.43
N LEU A 299 17.78 -21.70 -10.50
CA LEU A 299 17.84 -20.47 -9.69
C LEU A 299 18.98 -20.44 -8.65
N VAL A 300 19.50 -21.60 -8.24
CA VAL A 300 20.51 -21.69 -7.18
C VAL A 300 21.89 -22.11 -7.70
N LYS A 301 21.95 -22.91 -8.78
CA LYS A 301 23.22 -23.42 -9.35
C LYS A 301 23.50 -22.94 -10.78
N GLY A 302 22.56 -22.25 -11.43
CA GLY A 302 22.65 -21.92 -12.86
C GLY A 302 22.55 -23.15 -13.77
N SER A 303 21.90 -24.22 -13.32
CA SER A 303 21.83 -25.48 -14.06
C SER A 303 20.78 -25.42 -15.19
N GLU A 304 21.21 -25.65 -16.42
CA GLU A 304 20.36 -25.79 -17.61
C GLU A 304 19.90 -27.24 -17.86
N VAL A 305 20.17 -28.16 -16.93
CA VAL A 305 19.82 -29.59 -17.08
C VAL A 305 18.30 -29.75 -17.22
N GLY A 306 17.88 -30.29 -18.37
CA GLY A 306 16.48 -30.49 -18.72
C GLY A 306 15.81 -29.28 -19.42
N ASN A 307 16.47 -28.13 -19.52
CA ASN A 307 15.99 -26.97 -20.27
C ASN A 307 16.19 -27.14 -21.80
N LEU A 308 15.64 -28.21 -22.36
CA LEU A 308 15.88 -28.60 -23.75
C LEU A 308 15.12 -27.73 -24.76
N PRO A 309 15.64 -27.55 -25.99
CA PRO A 309 14.89 -26.98 -27.10
C PRO A 309 13.63 -27.78 -27.45
N LEU A 310 12.56 -27.04 -27.72
CA LEU A 310 11.24 -27.59 -28.00
C LEU A 310 11.06 -27.93 -29.49
N GLN A 311 10.25 -28.96 -29.73
CA GLN A 311 9.85 -29.43 -31.05
C GLN A 311 8.31 -29.40 -31.18
N ASP A 312 7.83 -29.49 -32.42
CA ASP A 312 6.39 -29.54 -32.68
C ASP A 312 5.76 -30.79 -32.02
N GLN A 313 4.57 -30.63 -31.45
CA GLN A 313 3.85 -31.63 -30.65
C GLN A 313 4.50 -32.00 -29.30
N ASP A 314 5.50 -31.27 -28.82
CA ASP A 314 5.98 -31.42 -27.44
C ASP A 314 4.88 -31.10 -26.42
N VAL A 315 4.87 -31.87 -25.33
CA VAL A 315 3.99 -31.65 -24.17
C VAL A 315 4.83 -31.35 -22.94
N ILE A 316 4.61 -30.19 -22.33
CA ILE A 316 5.19 -29.81 -21.04
C ILE A 316 4.13 -30.06 -19.96
N ILE A 317 4.50 -30.87 -18.97
CA ILE A 317 3.60 -31.27 -17.88
C ILE A 317 4.15 -30.74 -16.55
N VAL A 318 3.37 -29.88 -15.90
CA VAL A 318 3.62 -29.42 -14.53
C VAL A 318 2.63 -30.11 -13.61
N SER A 319 3.12 -31.09 -12.84
CA SER A 319 2.27 -31.81 -11.86
C SER A 319 2.06 -30.98 -10.59
N PRO A 320 1.09 -31.32 -9.73
CA PRO A 320 1.05 -30.78 -8.38
C PRO A 320 2.34 -31.08 -7.61
N TYR A 321 2.69 -30.22 -6.65
CA TYR A 321 3.82 -30.45 -5.76
C TYR A 321 3.61 -31.69 -4.87
N LEU A 322 4.70 -32.29 -4.38
CA LEU A 322 4.66 -33.40 -3.43
C LEU A 322 4.86 -32.93 -1.97
N ASN A 323 6.04 -32.40 -1.65
CA ASN A 323 6.38 -31.94 -0.30
C ASN A 323 6.59 -30.43 -0.26
N ARG A 324 5.93 -29.73 0.67
CA ARG A 324 6.19 -28.32 1.01
C ARG A 324 6.70 -28.21 2.44
N ILE A 325 7.79 -27.46 2.63
CA ILE A 325 8.40 -27.17 3.92
C ILE A 325 8.37 -25.66 4.15
N GLN A 326 7.89 -25.22 5.32
CA GLN A 326 7.90 -23.81 5.70
C GLN A 326 9.22 -23.48 6.43
N VAL A 327 9.90 -22.41 6.02
CA VAL A 327 11.14 -21.95 6.64
C VAL A 327 10.96 -20.55 7.21
N GLY A 328 11.14 -20.41 8.52
CA GLY A 328 11.08 -19.16 9.26
C GLY A 328 12.23 -18.97 10.23
N GLY A 329 12.20 -17.84 10.94
CA GLY A 329 13.28 -17.46 11.85
C GLY A 329 14.50 -16.89 11.12
N GLU A 330 15.69 -17.06 11.67
CA GLU A 330 16.93 -16.38 11.26
C GLU A 330 17.66 -17.04 10.07
N VAL A 331 17.00 -16.96 8.91
CA VAL A 331 17.52 -17.38 7.59
C VAL A 331 17.54 -16.21 6.59
N LYS A 332 18.40 -16.28 5.56
CA LYS A 332 18.49 -15.24 4.53
C LYS A 332 17.25 -15.14 3.64
N ARG A 333 16.54 -16.24 3.41
CA ARG A 333 15.29 -16.30 2.63
C ARG A 333 14.24 -17.08 3.42
N LYS A 334 13.27 -16.35 3.99
CA LYS A 334 12.11 -16.93 4.69
C LYS A 334 11.02 -17.22 3.64
N GLY A 335 10.27 -18.31 3.78
CA GLY A 335 9.25 -18.69 2.78
C GLY A 335 8.91 -20.17 2.77
N ILE A 336 8.26 -20.62 1.69
CA ILE A 336 7.85 -22.02 1.50
C ILE A 336 8.69 -22.66 0.40
N TYR A 337 9.22 -23.85 0.66
CA TYR A 337 10.14 -24.57 -0.22
C TYR A 337 9.58 -25.93 -0.63
N GLU A 338 9.86 -26.34 -1.87
CA GLU A 338 9.58 -27.68 -2.37
C GLU A 338 10.76 -28.62 -2.12
N ALA A 339 10.47 -29.81 -1.57
CA ALA A 339 11.45 -30.88 -1.45
C ALA A 339 11.03 -32.12 -2.26
N LYS A 340 12.04 -32.77 -2.87
CA LYS A 340 11.88 -34.10 -3.47
C LYS A 340 11.94 -35.16 -2.39
N ASP A 341 11.38 -36.33 -2.67
CA ASP A 341 11.45 -37.46 -1.74
C ASP A 341 12.91 -37.86 -1.50
N GLY A 342 13.29 -37.95 -0.22
CA GLY A 342 14.66 -38.23 0.21
C GLY A 342 15.60 -37.02 0.34
N GLU A 343 15.17 -35.80 -0.01
CA GLU A 343 15.98 -34.60 0.26
C GLU A 343 16.05 -34.28 1.77
N THR A 344 17.17 -33.71 2.18
CA THR A 344 17.52 -33.51 3.58
C THR A 344 17.59 -32.04 3.96
N LEU A 345 17.68 -31.76 5.26
CA LEU A 345 17.76 -30.40 5.78
C LEU A 345 18.97 -29.63 5.21
N ALA A 346 20.07 -30.31 4.87
CA ALA A 346 21.20 -29.73 4.13
C ALA A 346 20.81 -29.16 2.74
N ASN A 347 19.94 -29.85 1.98
CA ASN A 347 19.44 -29.34 0.70
C ASN A 347 18.63 -28.06 0.91
N LEU A 348 17.75 -28.05 1.93
CA LEU A 348 16.92 -26.90 2.27
C LEU A 348 17.74 -25.67 2.70
N VAL A 349 18.80 -25.86 3.50
CA VAL A 349 19.77 -24.81 3.85
C VAL A 349 20.38 -24.16 2.61
N THR A 350 20.68 -24.95 1.58
CA THR A 350 21.17 -24.45 0.29
C THR A 350 20.12 -23.60 -0.41
N TYR A 351 18.85 -24.02 -0.46
CA TYR A 351 17.78 -23.27 -1.14
C TYR A 351 17.41 -21.94 -0.46
N PHE A 352 17.43 -21.88 0.88
CA PHE A 352 17.24 -20.61 1.60
C PHE A 352 18.51 -19.73 1.67
N GLY A 353 19.64 -20.21 1.17
CA GLY A 353 20.91 -19.46 1.07
C GLY A 353 21.71 -19.38 2.37
N GLY A 354 21.40 -20.21 3.36
CA GLY A 354 22.01 -20.18 4.69
C GLY A 354 21.43 -19.13 5.65
N PHE A 355 22.07 -18.99 6.81
CA PHE A 355 21.56 -18.26 7.96
C PHE A 355 21.93 -16.76 7.96
N THR A 356 21.27 -15.98 8.81
CA THR A 356 21.69 -14.59 9.14
C THR A 356 22.80 -14.61 10.21
N SER A 357 23.42 -13.45 10.49
CA SER A 357 24.44 -13.31 11.54
C SER A 357 23.95 -13.65 12.94
N ASP A 358 22.65 -13.42 13.17
CA ASP A 358 22.02 -13.50 14.49
C ASP A 358 21.37 -14.88 14.71
N ALA A 359 21.63 -15.85 13.84
CA ALA A 359 21.03 -17.18 13.89
C ALA A 359 21.69 -18.08 14.92
N PHE A 360 20.89 -18.70 15.79
CA PHE A 360 21.34 -19.81 16.62
C PHE A 360 21.34 -21.09 15.78
N THR A 361 22.51 -21.42 15.20
CA THR A 361 22.65 -22.53 14.25
C THR A 361 22.88 -23.88 14.91
N ASN A 362 23.40 -23.92 16.15
CA ASN A 362 23.74 -25.16 16.87
C ASN A 362 22.60 -26.18 16.88
N THR A 363 21.37 -25.71 17.12
CA THR A 363 20.16 -26.54 17.15
C THR A 363 19.07 -25.90 16.31
N LEU A 364 18.65 -26.62 15.27
CA LEU A 364 17.54 -26.25 14.39
C LEU A 364 16.26 -26.92 14.86
N VAL A 365 15.17 -26.17 14.96
CA VAL A 365 13.88 -26.69 15.45
C VAL A 365 12.96 -26.97 14.27
N VAL A 366 12.50 -28.23 14.15
CA VAL A 366 11.53 -28.67 13.14
C VAL A 366 10.23 -29.09 13.83
N GLU A 367 9.13 -28.39 13.56
CA GLU A 367 7.78 -28.91 13.84
C GLU A 367 7.36 -29.84 12.70
N ARG A 368 6.87 -31.04 13.03
CA ARG A 368 6.36 -32.04 12.07
C ARG A 368 4.97 -32.50 12.49
N ILE A 369 4.10 -32.79 11.51
CA ILE A 369 2.77 -33.37 11.78
C ILE A 369 2.88 -34.91 11.69
N SER A 370 2.57 -35.58 12.79
CA SER A 370 2.71 -37.03 12.97
C SER A 370 1.47 -37.58 13.68
N LYS A 371 0.77 -38.54 13.06
CA LYS A 371 -0.47 -39.16 13.60
C LYS A 371 -1.51 -38.14 14.12
N ALA A 372 -1.77 -37.10 13.32
CA ALA A 372 -2.65 -35.97 13.64
C ALA A 372 -2.26 -35.12 14.88
N LYS A 373 -1.03 -35.27 15.38
CA LYS A 373 -0.42 -34.41 16.40
C LYS A 373 0.77 -33.66 15.81
N ARG A 374 1.24 -32.61 16.49
CA ARG A 374 2.53 -32.00 16.21
C ARG A 374 3.59 -32.64 17.11
N GLU A 375 4.72 -32.99 16.52
CA GLU A 375 5.96 -33.31 17.24
C GLU A 375 7.00 -32.23 16.94
N VAL A 376 7.88 -31.95 17.90
CA VAL A 376 9.00 -31.02 17.76
C VAL A 376 10.27 -31.84 17.75
N ARG A 377 11.17 -31.58 16.80
CA ARG A 377 12.48 -32.23 16.68
C ARG A 377 13.57 -31.16 16.73
N GLU A 378 14.53 -31.37 17.62
CA GLU A 378 15.75 -30.57 17.73
C GLU A 378 16.86 -31.29 16.95
N ILE A 379 17.40 -30.62 15.92
CA ILE A 379 18.40 -31.18 15.01
C ILE A 379 19.71 -30.41 15.19
N SER A 380 20.77 -31.09 15.63
CA SER A 380 22.13 -30.51 15.64
C SER A 380 22.53 -30.11 14.21
N PHE A 381 23.28 -29.01 14.07
CA PHE A 381 23.79 -28.58 12.76
C PHE A 381 24.61 -29.68 12.04
N GLU A 382 25.28 -30.54 12.80
CA GLU A 382 26.07 -31.67 12.26
C GLU A 382 25.19 -32.77 11.64
N ALA A 383 23.94 -32.93 12.10
CA ALA A 383 23.02 -33.98 11.68
C ALA A 383 22.08 -33.57 10.52
N ILE A 384 22.21 -32.36 9.97
CA ILE A 384 21.32 -31.85 8.91
C ILE A 384 21.45 -32.63 7.59
N ALA A 385 22.59 -33.31 7.38
CA ALA A 385 22.84 -34.12 6.20
C ALA A 385 21.99 -35.39 6.19
N ASP A 386 21.71 -35.97 7.37
CA ASP A 386 20.96 -37.22 7.53
C ASP A 386 19.46 -37.00 7.78
N PHE A 387 19.06 -35.79 8.20
CA PHE A 387 17.66 -35.48 8.49
C PHE A 387 16.81 -35.34 7.22
N GLN A 388 16.06 -36.38 6.88
CA GLN A 388 15.08 -36.36 5.77
C GLN A 388 13.87 -35.48 6.09
N LEU A 389 13.53 -34.62 5.13
CA LEU A 389 12.37 -33.73 5.17
C LEU A 389 11.08 -34.47 4.84
N GLN A 390 9.95 -33.97 5.34
CA GLN A 390 8.61 -34.49 5.06
C GLN A 390 7.64 -33.35 4.75
N ASN A 391 6.58 -33.65 3.99
CA ASN A 391 5.55 -32.68 3.68
C ASN A 391 4.91 -32.10 4.95
N GLY A 392 4.80 -30.77 5.02
CA GLY A 392 4.24 -30.06 6.17
C GLY A 392 5.24 -29.83 7.32
N ASP A 393 6.52 -30.16 7.15
CA ASP A 393 7.56 -29.72 8.09
C ASP A 393 7.62 -28.19 8.16
N ARG A 394 7.92 -27.68 9.34
CA ARG A 394 8.22 -26.27 9.58
C ARG A 394 9.54 -26.12 10.32
N LEU A 395 10.54 -25.62 9.61
CA LEU A 395 11.84 -25.23 10.16
C LEU A 395 11.75 -23.82 10.77
N THR A 396 12.12 -23.69 12.03
CA THR A 396 12.30 -22.41 12.72
C THR A 396 13.74 -22.29 13.21
N VAL A 397 14.44 -21.28 12.73
CA VAL A 397 15.80 -20.94 13.22
C VAL A 397 15.68 -19.82 14.24
N HIS A 398 16.03 -20.11 15.50
CA HIS A 398 15.94 -19.09 16.55
C HIS A 398 17.04 -18.03 16.43
N LYS A 399 16.79 -16.84 16.97
CA LYS A 399 17.84 -15.82 17.16
C LYS A 399 18.74 -16.25 18.31
N ILE A 400 20.03 -15.94 18.23
CA ILE A 400 20.93 -15.93 19.40
C ILE A 400 20.35 -15.00 20.48
N THR A 401 20.54 -15.36 21.74
CA THR A 401 20.15 -14.52 22.88
C THR A 401 21.07 -13.30 22.97
N ASP A 402 20.52 -12.15 23.36
CA ASP A 402 21.29 -10.92 23.61
C ASP A 402 22.05 -10.97 24.96
N GLU A 403 22.58 -12.15 25.32
CA GLU A 403 23.42 -12.38 26.49
C GLU A 403 24.91 -12.23 26.13
N TYR A 404 25.62 -11.39 26.86
CA TYR A 404 27.03 -11.07 26.63
C TYR A 404 27.86 -11.61 27.82
N GLN A 405 28.87 -12.44 27.56
CA GLN A 405 29.64 -13.17 28.59
C GLN A 405 30.75 -12.33 29.28
N ASN A 406 30.78 -11.01 29.08
CA ASN A 406 31.83 -10.13 29.58
C ASN A 406 31.42 -8.65 29.51
N LYS A 407 30.21 -8.31 29.98
CA LYS A 407 29.64 -6.96 29.81
C LYS A 407 29.68 -6.12 31.08
N LEU A 408 30.07 -4.86 30.95
CA LEU A 408 29.79 -3.76 31.86
C LEU A 408 29.01 -2.67 31.13
N SER A 409 28.25 -1.85 31.85
CA SER A 409 27.65 -0.64 31.29
C SER A 409 27.81 0.55 32.23
N ILE A 410 27.91 1.75 31.68
CA ILE A 410 27.98 3.00 32.43
C ILE A 410 27.20 4.11 31.73
N GLY A 411 26.42 4.87 32.48
CA GLY A 411 25.53 5.91 31.97
C GLY A 411 25.29 7.06 32.94
N GLY A 412 24.51 8.05 32.48
CA GLY A 412 24.28 9.31 33.19
C GLY A 412 25.38 10.33 32.89
N ALA A 413 25.81 11.09 33.91
CA ALA A 413 26.69 12.26 33.80
C ALA A 413 28.19 11.91 33.59
N VAL A 414 28.49 10.97 32.70
CA VAL A 414 29.85 10.61 32.25
C VAL A 414 30.13 11.16 30.85
N TYR A 415 31.41 11.38 30.50
CA TYR A 415 31.73 11.92 29.17
C TYR A 415 31.33 10.94 28.06
N GLN A 416 31.66 9.65 28.23
CA GLN A 416 31.44 8.59 27.26
C GLN A 416 30.58 7.46 27.87
N PRO A 417 29.24 7.61 27.89
CA PRO A 417 28.35 6.53 28.33
C PRO A 417 28.33 5.39 27.30
N GLY A 418 28.20 4.15 27.74
CA GLY A 418 28.24 3.01 26.83
C GLY A 418 28.37 1.65 27.49
N THR A 419 28.65 0.65 26.65
CA THR A 419 28.95 -0.73 27.04
C THR A 419 30.46 -0.96 26.94
N TYR A 420 31.02 -1.65 27.93
CA TYR A 420 32.45 -1.91 28.05
C TYR A 420 32.70 -3.39 28.37
N GLU A 421 33.87 -3.89 27.97
CA GLU A 421 34.35 -5.24 28.31
C GLU A 421 34.62 -5.36 29.83
N PHE A 422 34.03 -6.35 30.49
CA PHE A 422 34.39 -6.79 31.84
C PHE A 422 35.69 -7.60 31.81
N LYS A 423 36.58 -7.36 32.78
CA LYS A 423 37.72 -8.24 33.09
C LYS A 423 37.70 -8.55 34.58
N GLU A 424 38.06 -9.77 34.93
CA GLU A 424 38.12 -10.20 36.33
C GLU A 424 39.02 -9.26 37.14
N GLY A 425 38.52 -8.80 38.29
CA GLY A 425 39.21 -7.85 39.16
C GLY A 425 38.96 -6.37 38.89
N MET A 426 38.28 -5.98 37.79
CA MET A 426 37.96 -4.57 37.50
C MET A 426 37.15 -3.87 38.59
N THR A 427 37.39 -2.58 38.76
CA THR A 427 36.67 -1.73 39.73
C THR A 427 35.81 -0.64 39.07
N ALA A 428 35.01 0.04 39.89
CA ALA A 428 34.18 1.16 39.45
C ALA A 428 35.03 2.34 38.96
N SER A 429 36.19 2.60 39.59
CA SER A 429 37.11 3.64 39.07
C SER A 429 37.73 3.26 37.72
N ASP A 430 38.05 1.98 37.47
CA ASP A 430 38.51 1.52 36.15
C ASP A 430 37.48 1.80 35.05
N LEU A 431 36.22 1.46 35.30
CA LEU A 431 35.13 1.72 34.34
C LEU A 431 34.89 3.22 34.15
N LEU A 432 34.97 4.01 35.23
CA LEU A 432 34.82 5.46 35.18
C LEU A 432 35.93 6.14 34.35
N ASN A 433 37.17 5.66 34.48
CA ASN A 433 38.30 6.12 33.64
C ASN A 433 38.08 5.76 32.17
N ARG A 434 37.56 4.56 31.86
CA ARG A 434 37.21 4.15 30.48
C ARG A 434 36.01 4.90 29.90
N ALA A 435 35.15 5.46 30.75
CA ALA A 435 34.10 6.41 30.38
C ALA A 435 34.61 7.87 30.21
N ASN A 436 35.93 8.07 30.28
CA ASN A 436 36.62 9.36 30.26
C ASN A 436 36.20 10.31 31.41
N GLY A 437 35.82 9.74 32.56
CA GLY A 437 35.45 10.48 33.77
C GLY A 437 34.03 11.07 33.76
N VAL A 438 33.76 11.92 34.76
CA VAL A 438 32.45 12.56 34.96
C VAL A 438 32.39 13.98 34.44
N ARG A 439 31.21 14.39 33.97
CA ARG A 439 30.94 15.75 33.49
C ARG A 439 30.83 16.74 34.65
N LYS A 440 30.92 18.05 34.37
CA LYS A 440 30.89 19.13 35.38
C LYS A 440 29.58 19.14 36.18
N GLU A 441 28.49 18.75 35.54
CA GLU A 441 27.14 18.63 36.10
C GLU A 441 26.89 17.31 36.86
N ALA A 442 27.86 16.41 36.97
CA ALA A 442 27.70 15.15 37.70
C ALA A 442 27.60 15.36 39.22
N SER A 443 26.71 14.60 39.87
CA SER A 443 26.66 14.51 41.34
C SER A 443 27.85 13.70 41.83
N LEU A 444 28.72 14.33 42.63
CA LEU A 444 29.91 13.67 43.18
C LEU A 444 29.59 12.84 44.43
N GLU A 445 28.48 13.13 45.11
CA GLU A 445 28.11 12.51 46.39
C GLU A 445 27.54 11.10 46.23
N ARG A 446 26.96 10.77 45.07
CA ARG A 446 26.25 9.50 44.88
C ARG A 446 26.21 9.01 43.43
N GLY A 447 26.66 7.77 43.23
CA GLY A 447 26.37 6.92 42.09
C GLY A 447 25.72 5.61 42.54
N LEU A 448 25.12 4.88 41.59
CA LEU A 448 24.54 3.55 41.83
C LEU A 448 25.16 2.53 40.87
N ILE A 449 25.36 1.30 41.36
CA ILE A 449 25.60 0.12 40.55
C ILE A 449 24.35 -0.76 40.65
N PHE A 450 23.76 -1.08 39.51
CA PHE A 450 22.73 -2.11 39.39
C PHE A 450 23.42 -3.43 39.05
N ARG A 451 23.33 -4.39 39.96
CA ARG A 451 24.02 -5.69 39.91
C ARG A 451 22.98 -6.81 39.83
N THR A 452 23.07 -7.63 38.80
CA THR A 452 22.13 -8.74 38.59
C THR A 452 22.60 -9.96 39.38
N LYS A 453 21.79 -10.44 40.33
CA LYS A 453 22.14 -11.58 41.19
C LYS A 453 21.75 -12.93 40.56
N ASN A 454 20.54 -13.03 39.99
CA ASN A 454 19.94 -14.30 39.55
C ASN A 454 19.12 -14.15 38.24
N ARG A 455 19.63 -13.44 37.21
CA ARG A 455 18.89 -13.02 35.98
C ARG A 455 17.62 -12.16 36.18
N VAL A 456 17.00 -12.18 37.36
CA VAL A 456 15.75 -11.45 37.69
C VAL A 456 15.97 -10.45 38.83
N ASP A 457 16.66 -10.88 39.90
CA ASP A 457 16.94 -10.02 41.06
C ASP A 457 18.02 -8.98 40.73
N ILE A 458 17.66 -7.69 40.81
CA ILE A 458 18.61 -6.57 40.69
C ILE A 458 18.90 -6.01 42.08
N GLN A 459 20.15 -6.12 42.52
CA GLN A 459 20.67 -5.45 43.71
C GLN A 459 21.18 -4.06 43.34
N THR A 460 20.88 -3.05 44.16
CA THR A 460 21.48 -1.71 44.04
C THR A 460 22.62 -1.56 45.05
N VAL A 461 23.81 -1.18 44.59
CA VAL A 461 24.96 -0.82 45.43
C VAL A 461 25.25 0.67 45.26
N SER A 462 25.13 1.47 46.31
CA SER A 462 25.44 2.90 46.28
C SER A 462 26.91 3.16 46.61
N PHE A 463 27.52 4.11 45.91
CA PHE A 463 28.90 4.55 46.15
C PHE A 463 29.03 6.08 46.02
N SER A 464 30.11 6.64 46.58
CA SER A 464 30.50 8.04 46.37
C SER A 464 31.34 8.16 45.10
N VAL A 465 30.93 9.01 44.18
CA VAL A 465 31.66 9.24 42.91
C VAL A 465 32.95 10.01 43.18
N LYS A 466 32.94 10.90 44.18
CA LYS A 466 34.11 11.60 44.69
C LYS A 466 35.20 10.61 45.13
N ASP A 467 34.82 9.57 45.86
CA ASP A 467 35.77 8.59 46.41
C ASP A 467 36.45 7.79 45.29
N LEU A 468 35.74 7.50 44.18
CA LEU A 468 36.32 6.87 42.99
C LEU A 468 37.34 7.77 42.28
N LEU A 469 37.07 9.08 42.21
CA LEU A 469 37.95 10.06 41.57
C LEU A 469 39.20 10.34 42.41
N GLU A 470 39.04 10.41 43.75
CA GLU A 470 40.12 10.60 44.72
C GLU A 470 40.85 9.29 45.08
N LYS A 471 40.34 8.14 44.61
CA LYS A 471 40.83 6.77 44.87
C LYS A 471 40.91 6.42 46.37
N THR A 472 40.01 6.99 47.18
CA THR A 472 39.95 6.77 48.63
C THR A 472 39.14 5.53 49.01
N ASN A 473 38.14 5.18 48.20
CA ASN A 473 37.31 3.98 48.34
C ASN A 473 36.78 3.57 46.96
N ASP A 474 36.78 2.28 46.64
CA ASP A 474 36.42 1.76 45.31
C ASP A 474 35.63 0.44 45.42
N VAL A 475 34.81 0.16 44.41
CA VAL A 475 33.90 -0.99 44.38
C VAL A 475 34.29 -1.95 43.27
N ARG A 476 34.58 -3.21 43.63
CA ARG A 476 34.82 -4.28 42.64
C ARG A 476 33.55 -4.56 41.83
N LEU A 477 33.70 -4.62 40.51
CA LEU A 477 32.61 -4.92 39.59
C LEU A 477 32.44 -6.41 39.38
N GLN A 478 31.25 -6.77 38.93
CA GLN A 478 30.87 -8.10 38.48
C GLN A 478 30.39 -8.02 37.04
N GLU A 479 30.33 -9.17 36.38
CA GLU A 479 29.76 -9.28 35.04
C GLU A 479 28.30 -8.79 35.05
N ASN A 480 27.91 -8.04 34.01
CA ASN A 480 26.61 -7.42 33.82
C ASN A 480 26.23 -6.32 34.84
N ASP A 481 27.20 -5.77 35.59
CA ASP A 481 26.99 -4.54 36.36
C ASP A 481 26.68 -3.34 35.45
N SER A 482 25.76 -2.47 35.92
CA SER A 482 25.42 -1.20 35.28
C SER A 482 25.61 -0.03 36.23
N ILE A 483 26.56 0.86 35.92
CA ILE A 483 26.83 2.06 36.72
C ILE A 483 26.00 3.24 36.21
N HIS A 484 25.32 3.95 37.11
CA HIS A 484 24.65 5.21 36.83
C HIS A 484 25.19 6.36 37.69
N ILE A 485 25.64 7.43 37.02
CA ILE A 485 26.10 8.67 37.64
C ILE A 485 25.01 9.74 37.47
N PHE A 486 24.40 10.21 38.56
CA PHE A 486 23.35 11.21 38.48
C PHE A 486 23.87 12.59 38.04
N HIS A 487 23.02 13.40 37.40
CA HIS A 487 23.25 14.83 37.25
C HIS A 487 22.85 15.56 38.55
N LYS A 488 23.54 16.64 38.90
CA LYS A 488 23.28 17.49 40.08
C LYS A 488 21.84 17.99 40.13
N ASP A 489 21.27 18.32 38.97
CA ASP A 489 19.93 18.89 38.89
C ASP A 489 18.83 17.82 38.96
N SER A 490 19.11 16.59 38.54
CA SER A 490 18.18 15.44 38.68
C SER A 490 17.91 15.04 40.14
N LEU A 491 18.74 15.49 41.07
CA LEU A 491 18.59 15.28 42.52
C LEU A 491 18.02 16.50 43.25
N ARG A 492 17.67 17.58 42.52
CA ARG A 492 17.10 18.82 43.06
C ARG A 492 15.64 18.96 42.64
N PHE A 493 14.84 19.60 43.49
CA PHE A 493 13.47 19.96 43.11
C PHE A 493 13.48 20.99 41.97
N GLU A 494 12.80 20.69 40.86
CA GLU A 494 12.72 21.56 39.70
C GLU A 494 12.00 22.87 40.06
N ARG A 495 12.74 23.97 40.06
CA ARG A 495 12.18 25.32 40.27
C ARG A 495 11.57 25.79 38.95
N PHE A 496 10.26 26.05 38.94
CA PHE A 496 9.55 26.53 37.76
C PHE A 496 8.72 27.78 38.06
N VAL A 497 8.28 28.45 37.02
CA VAL A 497 7.26 29.50 36.99
C VAL A 497 6.15 29.04 36.05
N LYS A 498 4.88 29.35 36.35
CA LYS A 498 3.74 29.01 35.48
C LYS A 498 3.19 30.27 34.82
N VAL A 499 2.92 30.23 33.52
CA VAL A 499 2.23 31.31 32.79
C VAL A 499 0.94 30.77 32.19
N GLU A 500 -0.18 31.43 32.48
CA GLU A 500 -1.50 31.03 32.02
C GLU A 500 -2.44 32.21 31.67
N GLY A 501 -3.59 31.88 31.08
CA GLY A 501 -4.58 32.85 30.62
C GLY A 501 -4.34 33.33 29.18
N ALA A 502 -4.49 34.63 28.94
CA ALA A 502 -4.42 35.28 27.63
C ALA A 502 -2.97 35.50 27.13
N VAL A 503 -2.24 34.40 26.97
CA VAL A 503 -0.91 34.35 26.35
C VAL A 503 -0.91 33.35 25.20
N ASN A 504 -0.03 33.54 24.21
CA ASN A 504 -0.04 32.71 23.00
C ASN A 504 0.29 31.23 23.27
N LYS A 505 1.12 30.92 24.28
CA LYS A 505 1.52 29.55 24.66
C LYS A 505 1.60 29.39 26.18
N PRO A 506 0.45 29.17 26.87
CA PRO A 506 0.42 28.86 28.31
C PRO A 506 1.29 27.65 28.64
N LYS A 507 2.22 27.77 29.59
CA LYS A 507 3.17 26.71 29.96
C LYS A 507 3.81 26.92 31.34
N LYS A 508 4.45 25.86 31.85
CA LYS A 508 5.51 25.98 32.86
C LYS A 508 6.83 26.33 32.19
N ILE A 509 7.67 27.09 32.88
CA ILE A 509 8.97 27.58 32.43
C ILE A 509 9.97 27.32 33.57
N PRO A 510 11.17 26.77 33.31
CA PRO A 510 12.21 26.68 34.33
C PRO A 510 12.54 28.05 34.92
N PHE A 511 12.64 28.15 36.24
CA PHE A 511 12.97 29.38 36.93
C PHE A 511 14.44 29.75 36.70
N MET A 512 14.69 31.02 36.38
CA MET A 512 16.02 31.59 36.21
C MET A 512 16.22 32.71 37.23
N GLU A 513 17.44 32.90 37.72
CA GLU A 513 17.73 34.00 38.64
C GLU A 513 17.48 35.36 37.97
N ASN A 514 16.89 36.30 38.72
CA ASN A 514 16.46 37.63 38.26
C ASN A 514 15.38 37.65 37.16
N MET A 515 14.72 36.52 36.87
CA MET A 515 13.61 36.44 35.91
C MET A 515 12.41 37.31 36.34
N THR A 516 11.88 38.13 35.44
CA THR A 516 10.71 38.99 35.69
C THR A 516 9.41 38.43 35.09
N ALA A 517 8.27 38.99 35.50
CA ALA A 517 6.97 38.69 34.90
C ALA A 517 6.94 38.95 33.38
N LYS A 518 7.65 40.00 32.90
CA LYS A 518 7.74 40.34 31.46
C LYS A 518 8.49 39.24 30.68
N ASP A 519 9.58 38.73 31.24
CA ASP A 519 10.36 37.65 30.62
C ASP A 519 9.55 36.34 30.55
N ALA A 520 8.78 36.04 31.60
CA ALA A 520 7.90 34.88 31.64
C ALA A 520 6.84 34.94 30.51
N ILE A 521 6.19 36.09 30.32
CA ILE A 521 5.19 36.31 29.27
C ILE A 521 5.84 36.25 27.88
N ALA A 522 7.02 36.87 27.69
CA ALA A 522 7.75 36.79 26.43
C ALA A 522 8.12 35.35 26.06
N LEU A 523 8.60 34.56 27.03
CA LEU A 523 8.88 33.14 26.85
C LEU A 523 7.62 32.29 26.61
N ALA A 524 6.45 32.72 27.10
CA ALA A 524 5.13 32.18 26.76
C ALA A 524 4.61 32.64 25.37
N GLY A 525 5.45 33.29 24.57
CA GLY A 525 5.11 33.74 23.22
C GLY A 525 4.39 35.09 23.18
N GLY A 526 4.40 35.85 24.27
CA GLY A 526 3.70 37.12 24.40
C GLY A 526 2.20 36.98 24.68
N PHE A 527 1.54 38.13 24.77
CA PHE A 527 0.10 38.27 24.93
C PHE A 527 -0.67 37.71 23.72
N SER A 528 -1.81 37.06 23.98
CA SER A 528 -2.73 36.63 22.91
C SER A 528 -3.62 37.79 22.45
N GLU A 529 -4.29 37.61 21.31
CA GLU A 529 -5.38 38.50 20.92
C GLU A 529 -6.46 38.53 22.03
N GLY A 530 -6.96 39.74 22.32
CA GLY A 530 -7.91 39.98 23.42
C GLY A 530 -7.33 39.93 24.82
N ALA A 531 -6.01 39.85 25.01
CA ALA A 531 -5.38 39.96 26.33
C ALA A 531 -5.53 41.36 26.93
N ASP A 532 -5.78 41.43 28.24
CA ASP A 532 -5.73 42.67 29.00
C ASP A 532 -4.26 42.97 29.38
N ILE A 533 -3.61 43.80 28.57
CA ILE A 533 -2.22 44.23 28.80
C ILE A 533 -2.09 45.24 29.96
N THR A 534 -3.20 45.74 30.52
CA THR A 534 -3.16 46.74 31.60
C THR A 534 -2.97 46.11 32.97
N VAL A 535 -3.45 44.86 33.17
CA VAL A 535 -3.36 44.15 34.45
C VAL A 535 -2.93 42.70 34.24
N VAL A 536 -1.70 42.40 34.64
CA VAL A 536 -1.21 41.02 34.81
C VAL A 536 -1.19 40.69 36.30
N ASP A 537 -1.85 39.61 36.72
CA ASP A 537 -1.74 39.12 38.10
C ASP A 537 -0.58 38.13 38.24
N VAL A 538 0.27 38.33 39.24
CA VAL A 538 1.23 37.32 39.69
C VAL A 538 0.81 36.81 41.07
N PHE A 539 0.46 35.53 41.13
CA PHE A 539 0.11 34.83 42.37
C PHE A 539 1.37 34.16 42.94
N ARG A 540 1.73 34.58 44.16
CA ARG A 540 2.85 34.04 44.93
C ARG A 540 2.35 33.27 46.14
N GLN A 541 2.85 32.06 46.34
CA GLN A 541 2.59 31.27 47.53
C GLN A 541 3.57 31.69 48.64
N ILE A 542 3.04 32.21 49.75
CA ILE A 542 3.80 32.51 50.96
C ILE A 542 3.60 31.34 51.93
N ASN A 543 4.72 30.72 52.32
CA ASN A 543 4.75 29.75 53.41
C ASN A 543 5.27 30.45 54.66
N ASP A 544 4.37 30.83 55.57
CA ASP A 544 4.68 31.55 56.80
C ASP A 544 4.98 30.62 57.99
N GLY A 545 5.16 29.32 57.75
CA GLY A 545 5.42 28.31 58.76
C GLY A 545 4.19 27.81 59.51
N ASN A 546 3.02 28.44 59.36
CA ASN A 546 1.79 28.07 60.09
C ASN A 546 0.94 27.00 59.39
N TYR A 547 1.51 26.25 58.43
CA TYR A 547 0.82 25.27 57.57
C TYR A 547 -0.35 25.84 56.74
N ILE A 548 -0.53 27.16 56.70
CA ILE A 548 -1.56 27.86 55.92
C ILE A 548 -0.90 28.47 54.68
N ASN A 549 -1.28 28.01 53.50
CA ASN A 549 -0.85 28.62 52.25
C ASN A 549 -1.55 29.98 52.06
N LYS A 550 -0.82 31.08 52.28
CA LYS A 550 -1.30 32.43 51.97
C LYS A 550 -0.88 32.81 50.56
N GLY A 551 -1.83 33.10 49.69
CA GLY A 551 -1.57 33.65 48.36
C GLY A 551 -1.49 35.16 48.40
N GLN A 552 -0.46 35.75 47.80
CA GLN A 552 -0.39 37.19 47.52
C GLN A 552 -0.49 37.43 46.01
N SER A 553 -1.38 38.34 45.60
CA SER A 553 -1.53 38.78 44.21
C SER A 553 -0.83 40.13 44.00
N PHE A 554 0.05 40.21 43.02
CA PHE A 554 0.67 41.46 42.56
C PHE A 554 0.12 41.82 41.18
N GLN A 555 -0.26 43.07 40.97
CA GLN A 555 -0.65 43.57 39.65
C GLN A 555 0.55 44.24 38.98
N VAL A 556 0.88 43.81 37.77
CA VAL A 556 1.96 44.39 36.96
C VAL A 556 1.33 45.03 35.72
N SER A 557 1.62 46.31 35.50
CA SER A 557 1.21 47.04 34.29
C SER A 557 2.07 46.59 33.10
N GLY A 558 1.44 46.07 32.05
CA GLY A 558 2.12 45.61 30.84
C GLY A 558 2.43 46.72 29.81
N ALA A 559 2.08 47.98 30.10
CA ALA A 559 2.29 49.11 29.20
C ALA A 559 3.77 49.50 29.10
N GLU A 560 4.25 49.80 27.89
CA GLU A 560 5.69 50.03 27.64
C GLU A 560 6.29 51.30 28.26
N GLN A 561 5.49 52.17 28.88
CA GLN A 561 5.93 53.49 29.36
C GLN A 561 6.16 53.59 30.88
N SER A 562 5.83 52.58 31.69
CA SER A 562 6.10 52.62 33.15
C SER A 562 7.42 51.93 33.50
N GLN A 563 8.49 52.71 33.62
CA GLN A 563 9.85 52.26 33.97
C GLN A 563 10.02 51.83 35.45
N GLN A 564 8.91 51.53 36.16
CA GLN A 564 8.84 51.64 37.61
C GLN A 564 8.31 50.40 38.37
N ASP A 565 7.83 49.35 37.67
CA ASP A 565 7.34 48.10 38.30
C ASP A 565 7.80 46.82 37.55
N THR A 566 9.09 46.52 37.59
CA THR A 566 9.61 45.20 37.16
C THR A 566 9.60 44.20 38.32
N LEU A 567 8.47 43.51 38.52
CA LEU A 567 8.37 42.47 39.54
C LEU A 567 9.25 41.25 39.21
N THR A 568 10.30 41.04 40.00
CA THR A 568 11.11 39.82 39.99
C THR A 568 10.32 38.64 40.56
N LEU A 569 10.37 37.51 39.86
CA LEU A 569 9.67 36.28 40.21
C LEU A 569 10.47 35.45 41.22
N VAL A 570 9.79 34.51 41.86
CA VAL A 570 10.39 33.44 42.68
C VAL A 570 9.88 32.07 42.21
N PRO A 571 10.52 30.96 42.59
CA PRO A 571 10.04 29.62 42.27
C PRO A 571 8.59 29.38 42.71
N ASN A 572 7.83 28.75 41.82
CA ASN A 572 6.39 28.44 41.91
C ASN A 572 5.42 29.62 41.76
N ASP A 573 5.89 30.82 41.40
CA ASP A 573 4.99 31.93 41.01
C ASP A 573 4.12 31.54 39.80
N VAL A 574 2.86 32.01 39.82
CA VAL A 574 1.88 31.82 38.74
C VAL A 574 1.48 33.17 38.17
N ILE A 575 1.87 33.43 36.91
CA ILE A 575 1.47 34.60 36.15
C ILE A 575 0.17 34.26 35.41
N SER A 576 -0.88 35.03 35.68
CA SER A 576 -2.19 34.91 35.03
C SER A 576 -2.50 36.19 34.27
N VAL A 577 -2.64 36.08 32.95
CA VAL A 577 -3.07 37.18 32.09
C VAL A 577 -4.56 37.03 31.82
N ARG A 578 -5.35 38.07 32.07
CA ARG A 578 -6.79 38.04 31.82
C ARG A 578 -7.10 38.39 30.36
N TYR A 579 -8.24 37.95 29.84
CA TYR A 579 -8.81 38.51 28.62
C TYR A 579 -9.58 39.79 28.94
N ILE A 580 -9.60 40.76 28.02
CA ILE A 580 -10.40 41.98 28.16
C ILE A 580 -11.90 41.62 28.29
N LYS A 581 -12.62 42.41 29.09
CA LYS A 581 -14.04 42.16 29.38
C LYS A 581 -14.87 42.15 28.08
N GLY A 582 -15.56 41.04 27.84
CA GLY A 582 -16.41 40.87 26.65
C GLY A 582 -15.69 40.25 25.44
N TYR A 583 -14.39 39.97 25.53
CA TYR A 583 -13.69 39.23 24.48
C TYR A 583 -14.30 37.83 24.29
N SER A 584 -14.56 37.49 23.04
CA SER A 584 -14.85 36.15 22.57
C SER A 584 -14.10 36.00 21.26
N PRO A 585 -13.32 34.92 21.05
CA PRO A 585 -12.70 34.68 19.75
C PRO A 585 -13.78 34.58 18.68
N LEU A 586 -13.45 35.00 17.45
CA LEU A 586 -14.32 34.80 16.30
C LEU A 586 -14.55 33.31 16.09
N GLN A 587 -15.79 32.87 16.21
CA GLN A 587 -16.17 31.48 15.97
C GLN A 587 -16.74 31.32 14.56
N THR A 588 -16.61 30.14 13.98
CA THR A 588 -17.04 29.83 12.60
C THR A 588 -17.84 28.54 12.51
N VAL A 589 -18.74 28.49 11.53
CA VAL A 589 -19.60 27.37 11.17
C VAL A 589 -19.59 27.23 9.64
N SER A 590 -19.85 26.04 9.11
CA SER A 590 -20.09 25.87 7.67
C SER A 590 -21.49 25.34 7.37
N ILE A 591 -21.95 25.66 6.16
CA ILE A 591 -23.18 25.12 5.59
C ILE A 591 -22.88 24.61 4.18
N GLU A 592 -23.25 23.35 3.93
CA GLU A 592 -22.82 22.58 2.77
C GLU A 592 -24.00 21.93 2.06
N GLY A 593 -23.91 21.80 0.73
CA GLY A 593 -24.94 21.22 -0.13
C GLY A 593 -25.95 22.24 -0.65
N GLU A 594 -27.23 21.88 -0.65
CA GLU A 594 -28.30 22.55 -1.39
C GLU A 594 -28.87 23.80 -0.70
N VAL A 595 -28.06 24.85 -0.67
CA VAL A 595 -28.42 26.21 -0.23
C VAL A 595 -27.99 27.22 -1.28
N ALA A 596 -28.53 28.45 -1.24
CA ALA A 596 -28.20 29.46 -2.24
C ALA A 596 -26.71 29.87 -2.20
N PHE A 597 -26.11 29.93 -1.01
CA PHE A 597 -24.70 30.27 -0.79
C PHE A 597 -24.03 29.31 0.21
N PRO A 598 -23.54 28.13 -0.22
CA PRO A 598 -22.76 27.25 0.64
C PRO A 598 -21.39 27.87 0.98
N GLY A 599 -20.89 27.64 2.18
CA GLY A 599 -19.62 28.23 2.63
C GLY A 599 -19.42 28.28 4.14
N VAL A 600 -18.38 29.01 4.57
CA VAL A 600 -18.04 29.25 5.97
C VAL A 600 -18.58 30.62 6.40
N TYR A 601 -19.23 30.65 7.56
CA TYR A 601 -19.86 31.83 8.14
C TYR A 601 -19.33 32.06 9.57
N GLY A 602 -19.01 33.30 9.91
CA GLY A 602 -18.72 33.66 11.31
C GLY A 602 -19.99 33.63 12.16
N ILE A 603 -19.90 33.10 13.39
CA ILE A 603 -20.95 33.19 14.41
C ILE A 603 -20.96 34.62 14.94
N HIS A 604 -22.08 35.33 14.77
CA HIS A 604 -22.24 36.71 15.24
C HIS A 604 -22.60 36.81 16.72
N SER A 605 -23.21 35.77 17.29
CA SER A 605 -23.63 35.76 18.70
C SER A 605 -23.70 34.34 19.29
N LYS A 606 -23.44 34.20 20.60
CA LYS A 606 -23.48 32.90 21.31
C LYS A 606 -24.86 32.22 21.37
N ASN A 607 -25.88 32.82 20.77
CA ASN A 607 -27.24 32.31 20.68
C ASN A 607 -27.72 32.15 19.22
N GLU A 608 -26.82 32.26 18.23
CA GLU A 608 -27.12 32.00 16.82
C GLU A 608 -27.44 30.51 16.58
N ARG A 609 -28.44 30.25 15.74
CA ARG A 609 -29.00 28.91 15.53
C ARG A 609 -28.97 28.46 14.08
N ILE A 610 -29.27 27.18 13.88
CA ILE A 610 -29.45 26.55 12.55
C ILE A 610 -30.35 27.41 11.65
N SER A 611 -31.49 27.90 12.17
CA SER A 611 -32.42 28.70 11.37
C SER A 611 -31.84 30.06 10.94
N ASP A 612 -30.96 30.67 11.75
CA ASP A 612 -30.28 31.93 11.41
C ASP A 612 -29.23 31.72 10.32
N LEU A 613 -28.43 30.63 10.42
CA LEU A 613 -27.42 30.26 9.41
C LEU A 613 -28.03 29.98 8.03
N VAL A 614 -29.15 29.23 7.97
CA VAL A 614 -29.85 28.95 6.70
C VAL A 614 -30.37 30.24 6.05
N LEU A 615 -30.82 31.22 6.85
CA LEU A 615 -31.25 32.52 6.32
C LEU A 615 -30.06 33.32 5.75
N ARG A 616 -28.91 33.33 6.45
CA ARG A 616 -27.68 33.98 5.94
C ARG A 616 -27.12 33.31 4.69
N ALA A 617 -27.30 32.00 4.55
CA ALA A 617 -26.97 31.25 3.34
C ALA A 617 -27.90 31.49 2.14
N GLY A 618 -28.78 32.50 2.22
CA GLY A 618 -29.75 32.85 1.18
C GLY A 618 -30.94 31.89 1.07
N GLY A 619 -31.12 31.00 2.05
CA GLY A 619 -32.16 29.97 2.06
C GLY A 619 -31.75 28.67 1.35
N LEU A 620 -32.74 27.79 1.22
CA LEU A 620 -32.60 26.45 0.63
C LEU A 620 -32.70 26.53 -0.90
N SER A 621 -31.96 25.68 -1.62
CA SER A 621 -32.14 25.52 -3.06
C SER A 621 -33.46 24.80 -3.40
N PRO A 622 -34.00 24.92 -4.63
CA PRO A 622 -35.16 24.14 -5.08
C PRO A 622 -34.96 22.62 -5.09
N TYR A 623 -33.71 22.14 -5.01
CA TYR A 623 -33.33 20.72 -5.03
C TYR A 623 -32.99 20.16 -3.64
N ALA A 624 -33.10 20.99 -2.60
CA ALA A 624 -32.73 20.67 -1.23
C ALA A 624 -33.62 19.61 -0.58
N TYR A 625 -33.00 18.51 -0.11
CA TYR A 625 -33.69 17.50 0.67
C TYR A 625 -33.71 17.88 2.15
N VAL A 626 -34.63 18.78 2.50
CA VAL A 626 -34.81 19.36 3.84
C VAL A 626 -34.87 18.32 4.96
N LYS A 627 -35.49 17.16 4.69
CA LYS A 627 -35.58 16.04 5.66
C LYS A 627 -34.26 15.32 5.93
N GLY A 628 -33.31 15.39 4.99
CA GLY A 628 -31.98 14.80 5.11
C GLY A 628 -30.93 15.70 5.75
N ALA A 629 -31.31 16.92 6.15
CA ALA A 629 -30.40 17.84 6.79
C ALA A 629 -29.79 17.24 8.07
N THR A 630 -28.48 17.38 8.23
CA THR A 630 -27.70 16.84 9.35
C THR A 630 -26.80 17.92 9.92
N LEU A 631 -26.74 18.04 11.24
CA LEU A 631 -25.71 18.83 11.91
C LEU A 631 -24.54 17.91 12.28
N ILE A 632 -23.34 18.20 11.82
CA ILE A 632 -22.11 17.51 12.20
C ILE A 632 -21.38 18.40 13.20
N ARG A 633 -21.19 17.91 14.43
CA ARG A 633 -20.51 18.62 15.51
C ARG A 633 -19.18 17.96 15.83
N LYS A 634 -18.09 18.71 15.76
CA LYS A 634 -16.75 18.23 16.14
C LYS A 634 -16.62 18.15 17.66
N LYS A 635 -15.86 17.17 18.15
CA LYS A 635 -15.61 17.01 19.58
C LYS A 635 -14.52 17.97 20.07
N THR A 636 -14.93 19.18 20.46
CA THR A 636 -14.02 20.27 20.90
C THR A 636 -13.90 20.44 22.41
N ASP A 637 -14.84 19.91 23.21
CA ASP A 637 -14.85 20.14 24.66
C ASP A 637 -13.89 19.25 25.46
N LYS A 638 -13.03 19.88 26.28
CA LYS A 638 -12.16 19.18 27.27
C LYS A 638 -12.97 18.28 28.22
N ASN A 639 -14.15 18.74 28.62
CA ASN A 639 -15.01 18.03 29.57
C ASN A 639 -15.57 16.73 28.97
N GLU A 640 -15.96 16.75 27.69
CA GLU A 640 -16.43 15.53 27.01
C GLU A 640 -15.30 14.52 26.79
N LYS A 641 -14.03 14.97 26.72
CA LYS A 641 -12.88 14.07 26.68
C LYS A 641 -12.71 13.35 28.03
N GLN A 642 -12.77 14.09 29.14
CA GLN A 642 -12.73 13.52 30.49
C GLN A 642 -13.90 12.57 30.78
N GLN A 643 -15.13 12.92 30.37
CA GLN A 643 -16.28 12.02 30.50
C GLN A 643 -16.13 10.74 29.65
N LYS A 644 -15.45 10.80 28.49
CA LYS A 644 -15.13 9.61 27.69
C LYS A 644 -14.09 8.75 28.37
N GLU A 645 -13.01 9.34 28.90
CA GLU A 645 -11.97 8.62 29.63
C GLU A 645 -12.57 7.91 30.87
N LEU A 646 -13.46 8.57 31.61
CA LEU A 646 -14.21 7.98 32.73
C LEU A 646 -15.14 6.83 32.29
N LEU A 647 -15.86 6.99 31.17
CA LEU A 647 -16.72 5.93 30.61
C LEU A 647 -15.90 4.75 30.08
N GLU A 648 -14.72 4.98 29.51
CA GLU A 648 -13.79 3.94 29.06
C GLU A 648 -13.22 3.16 30.24
N GLU A 649 -12.92 3.83 31.36
CA GLU A 649 -12.51 3.20 32.62
C GLU A 649 -13.65 2.36 33.24
N MET A 650 -14.89 2.85 33.24
CA MET A 650 -16.07 2.11 33.70
C MET A 650 -16.41 0.90 32.81
N VAL A 651 -16.21 0.98 31.49
CA VAL A 651 -16.45 -0.13 30.56
C VAL A 651 -15.30 -1.15 30.58
N ALA A 652 -14.08 -0.73 30.90
CA ALA A 652 -12.94 -1.64 31.07
C ALA A 652 -13.05 -2.51 32.34
N ALA A 653 -13.89 -2.13 33.31
CA ALA A 653 -14.13 -2.87 34.54
C ALA A 653 -15.16 -4.01 34.41
N ASP A 654 -15.85 -4.14 33.27
CA ASP A 654 -16.91 -5.13 33.05
C ASP A 654 -16.52 -6.10 31.92
N ASP A 655 -16.31 -7.38 32.25
CA ASP A 655 -15.46 -8.32 31.48
C ASP A 655 -16.15 -8.92 30.23
N THR A 656 -17.08 -8.19 29.62
CA THR A 656 -17.81 -8.62 28.41
C THR A 656 -17.13 -8.14 27.13
N GLU A 657 -16.34 -9.02 26.52
CA GLU A 657 -15.68 -8.81 25.21
C GLU A 657 -16.60 -8.33 24.07
N SER A 658 -17.92 -8.52 24.22
CA SER A 658 -18.95 -8.11 23.25
C SER A 658 -19.03 -6.59 23.00
N LEU A 659 -18.55 -5.75 23.93
CA LEU A 659 -18.64 -4.29 23.83
C LEU A 659 -17.39 -3.62 23.23
N LYS A 660 -16.28 -4.35 23.06
CA LYS A 660 -14.99 -3.85 22.50
C LYS A 660 -15.03 -3.49 21.00
N LYS A 661 -16.22 -3.30 20.41
CA LYS A 661 -16.45 -2.96 18.98
C LYS A 661 -17.36 -1.74 18.77
N ILE A 662 -17.49 -0.86 19.75
CA ILE A 662 -17.94 0.52 19.50
C ILE A 662 -16.73 1.28 18.96
N ASP A 663 -16.90 1.98 17.83
CA ASP A 663 -15.80 2.70 17.16
C ASP A 663 -15.41 3.97 17.94
N THR A 664 -14.51 3.81 18.90
CA THR A 664 -14.06 4.86 19.83
C THR A 664 -13.20 5.96 19.19
N LYS A 665 -13.02 5.93 17.86
CA LYS A 665 -12.27 6.90 17.06
C LYS A 665 -13.11 7.98 16.38
N ALA A 666 -14.45 7.94 16.47
CA ALA A 666 -15.28 8.99 15.89
C ALA A 666 -14.99 10.37 16.52
N THR A 667 -14.38 11.28 15.77
CA THR A 667 -14.05 12.66 16.19
C THR A 667 -15.20 13.64 15.98
N GLU A 668 -16.31 13.18 15.38
CA GLU A 668 -17.44 13.97 14.93
C GLU A 668 -18.76 13.26 15.28
N PHE A 669 -19.73 14.01 15.80
CA PHE A 669 -21.08 13.53 16.07
C PHE A 669 -22.03 14.00 14.98
N ARG A 670 -22.74 13.06 14.36
CA ARG A 670 -23.83 13.36 13.43
C ARG A 670 -25.15 13.44 14.20
N ILE A 671 -25.72 14.63 14.27
CA ILE A 671 -26.98 14.94 14.94
C ILE A 671 -28.05 15.08 13.87
N GLY A 672 -28.97 14.12 13.83
CA GLY A 672 -30.12 14.18 12.94
C GLY A 672 -31.10 15.27 13.36
N ILE A 673 -31.33 16.22 12.47
CA ILE A 673 -32.23 17.36 12.70
C ILE A 673 -33.47 17.25 11.82
N ASN A 674 -34.54 17.97 12.20
CA ASN A 674 -35.72 18.14 11.37
C ASN A 674 -35.79 19.60 10.91
N LEU A 675 -35.10 19.90 9.80
CA LEU A 675 -34.92 21.28 9.34
C LEU A 675 -36.25 21.93 8.93
N GLU A 676 -37.22 21.15 8.44
CA GLU A 676 -38.58 21.60 8.12
C GLU A 676 -39.27 22.21 9.37
N LYS A 677 -39.25 21.50 10.50
CA LYS A 677 -39.80 21.99 11.78
C LYS A 677 -39.01 23.17 12.35
N ILE A 678 -37.69 23.20 12.15
CA ILE A 678 -36.80 24.29 12.58
C ILE A 678 -37.14 25.59 11.83
N LEU A 679 -37.29 25.54 10.51
CA LEU A 679 -37.59 26.71 9.69
C LEU A 679 -39.03 27.20 9.89
N ALA A 680 -39.98 26.29 10.11
CA ALA A 680 -41.37 26.63 10.46
C ALA A 680 -41.51 27.21 11.88
N ASN A 681 -40.74 26.70 12.85
CA ASN A 681 -40.78 27.13 14.25
C ASN A 681 -39.37 27.53 14.72
N LYS A 682 -38.90 28.67 14.21
CA LYS A 682 -37.60 29.26 14.55
C LYS A 682 -37.47 29.46 16.07
N ARG A 683 -36.27 29.27 16.61
CA ARG A 683 -35.94 29.31 18.05
C ARG A 683 -36.69 28.29 18.94
N SER A 684 -37.37 27.31 18.35
CA SER A 684 -37.94 26.18 19.12
C SER A 684 -36.85 25.28 19.71
N LYS A 685 -37.24 24.32 20.57
CA LYS A 685 -36.32 23.31 21.13
C LYS A 685 -35.63 22.41 20.10
N TYR A 686 -36.06 22.45 18.83
CA TYR A 686 -35.46 21.71 17.73
C TYR A 686 -34.39 22.54 16.99
N ASP A 687 -34.44 23.87 17.09
CA ASP A 687 -33.52 24.80 16.43
C ASP A 687 -32.27 24.97 17.29
N LEU A 688 -31.27 24.10 17.07
CA LEU A 688 -30.08 24.04 17.92
C LEU A 688 -29.22 25.29 17.80
N ILE A 689 -28.59 25.67 18.91
CA ILE A 689 -27.52 26.69 18.94
C ILE A 689 -26.27 26.08 18.31
N LEU A 690 -25.61 26.88 17.47
CA LEU A 690 -24.41 26.49 16.74
C LEU A 690 -23.15 26.69 17.60
N ASN A 691 -22.20 25.78 17.43
CA ASN A 691 -20.90 25.77 18.12
C ASN A 691 -19.75 25.94 17.12
N GLU A 692 -18.56 26.27 17.63
CA GLU A 692 -17.33 26.34 16.83
C GLU A 692 -17.06 25.05 16.04
N GLY A 693 -16.93 25.19 14.72
CA GLY A 693 -16.62 24.09 13.81
C GLY A 693 -17.81 23.15 13.51
N ASP A 694 -19.05 23.55 13.84
CA ASP A 694 -20.26 22.86 13.37
C ASP A 694 -20.40 22.97 11.84
N VAL A 695 -20.85 21.87 11.22
CA VAL A 695 -21.15 21.79 9.78
C VAL A 695 -22.62 21.41 9.59
N LEU A 696 -23.40 22.26 8.93
CA LEU A 696 -24.77 21.98 8.55
C LEU A 696 -24.81 21.42 7.12
N LEU A 697 -25.00 20.12 6.98
CA LEU A 697 -25.08 19.44 5.69
C LEU A 697 -26.54 19.30 5.22
N ILE A 698 -26.86 19.84 4.05
CA ILE A 698 -28.19 19.77 3.42
C ILE A 698 -28.05 19.04 2.08
N PRO A 699 -28.35 17.73 2.01
CA PRO A 699 -28.16 16.95 0.79
C PRO A 699 -29.21 17.31 -0.28
N ASN A 700 -28.95 16.90 -1.53
CA ASN A 700 -29.94 16.95 -2.60
C ASN A 700 -30.95 15.80 -2.51
N GLN A 701 -32.09 15.95 -3.20
CA GLN A 701 -33.12 14.92 -3.22
C GLN A 701 -32.72 13.72 -4.09
N SER A 702 -32.27 12.65 -3.44
CA SER A 702 -32.06 11.36 -4.09
C SER A 702 -33.36 10.80 -4.68
N GLN A 703 -33.23 9.96 -5.71
CA GLN A 703 -34.33 9.21 -6.33
C GLN A 703 -34.21 7.69 -6.08
N THR A 704 -33.30 7.26 -5.21
CA THR A 704 -33.01 5.84 -4.95
C THR A 704 -33.00 5.52 -3.45
N VAL A 705 -33.18 4.24 -3.13
CA VAL A 705 -32.94 3.62 -1.82
C VAL A 705 -31.82 2.60 -2.00
N GLU A 706 -30.88 2.58 -1.06
CA GLU A 706 -29.75 1.67 -1.09
C GLU A 706 -30.02 0.43 -0.22
N VAL A 707 -29.68 -0.77 -0.71
CA VAL A 707 -29.82 -2.03 0.02
C VAL A 707 -28.45 -2.67 0.21
N LYS A 708 -28.01 -2.82 1.47
CA LYS A 708 -26.68 -3.31 1.84
C LYS A 708 -26.72 -4.34 2.98
N GLY A 709 -25.64 -5.11 3.08
CA GLY A 709 -25.48 -6.19 4.07
C GLY A 709 -25.84 -7.55 3.48
N GLU A 710 -26.50 -8.39 4.27
CA GLU A 710 -26.79 -9.80 3.98
C GLU A 710 -28.00 -9.98 3.04
N VAL A 711 -27.87 -9.44 1.83
CA VAL A 711 -28.77 -9.68 0.68
C VAL A 711 -28.01 -10.43 -0.42
N LEU A 712 -28.70 -11.01 -1.41
CA LEU A 712 -28.02 -11.73 -2.49
C LEU A 712 -27.19 -10.81 -3.39
N ALA A 713 -27.67 -9.60 -3.68
CA ALA A 713 -26.97 -8.61 -4.49
C ALA A 713 -27.20 -7.18 -3.94
N PRO A 714 -26.27 -6.61 -3.15
CA PRO A 714 -26.35 -5.22 -2.68
C PRO A 714 -26.56 -4.26 -3.86
N SER A 715 -27.61 -3.44 -3.79
CA SER A 715 -28.16 -2.74 -4.96
C SER A 715 -28.70 -1.35 -4.61
N LEU A 716 -28.65 -0.43 -5.58
CA LEU A 716 -29.36 0.85 -5.56
C LEU A 716 -30.65 0.69 -6.37
N ILE A 717 -31.80 0.94 -5.74
CA ILE A 717 -33.12 0.70 -6.32
C ILE A 717 -33.87 2.03 -6.40
N ARG A 718 -34.59 2.30 -7.50
CA ARG A 718 -35.42 3.51 -7.64
C ARG A 718 -36.42 3.59 -6.50
N PHE A 719 -36.50 4.76 -5.84
CA PHE A 719 -37.52 5.00 -4.84
C PHE A 719 -38.92 5.03 -5.48
N ASP A 720 -39.82 4.30 -4.87
CA ASP A 720 -41.25 4.27 -5.15
C ASP A 720 -42.02 4.27 -3.85
N LYS A 721 -42.96 5.21 -3.71
CA LYS A 721 -43.80 5.37 -2.51
C LYS A 721 -44.74 4.19 -2.25
N ASN A 722 -44.99 3.37 -3.26
CA ASN A 722 -45.86 2.19 -3.17
C ASN A 722 -45.10 0.93 -2.75
N MET A 723 -43.76 0.94 -2.84
CA MET A 723 -42.92 -0.19 -2.42
C MET A 723 -42.67 -0.16 -0.92
N ASN A 724 -42.89 -1.30 -0.26
CA ASN A 724 -42.56 -1.51 1.14
C ASN A 724 -41.11 -2.01 1.30
N LEU A 725 -40.57 -2.00 2.52
CA LEU A 725 -39.19 -2.40 2.83
C LEU A 725 -38.79 -3.78 2.27
N ARG A 726 -39.73 -4.72 2.21
CA ARG A 726 -39.46 -6.05 1.67
C ARG A 726 -39.29 -6.02 0.15
N ASP A 727 -40.07 -5.23 -0.57
CA ASP A 727 -40.01 -5.15 -2.04
C ASP A 727 -38.63 -4.66 -2.50
N TYR A 728 -37.98 -3.76 -1.73
CA TYR A 728 -36.59 -3.36 -1.95
C TYR A 728 -35.59 -4.48 -1.67
N ILE A 729 -35.79 -5.27 -0.61
CA ILE A 729 -34.90 -6.41 -0.31
C ILE A 729 -35.04 -7.49 -1.37
N ASP A 730 -36.26 -7.80 -1.80
CA ASP A 730 -36.53 -8.79 -2.85
C ASP A 730 -36.01 -8.27 -4.21
N GLY A 731 -36.05 -6.95 -4.46
CA GLY A 731 -35.36 -6.29 -5.59
C GLY A 731 -33.82 -6.33 -5.53
N ALA A 732 -33.23 -6.55 -4.35
CA ALA A 732 -31.80 -6.87 -4.16
C ALA A 732 -31.51 -8.39 -4.21
N GLY A 733 -32.41 -9.16 -4.83
CA GLY A 733 -32.37 -10.63 -4.92
C GLY A 733 -32.86 -11.35 -3.65
N GLY A 734 -33.32 -10.62 -2.64
CA GLY A 734 -33.77 -11.17 -1.37
C GLY A 734 -32.66 -11.37 -0.33
N PHE A 735 -33.02 -11.98 0.80
CA PHE A 735 -32.12 -12.21 1.93
C PHE A 735 -31.14 -13.36 1.71
N SER A 736 -29.87 -13.17 2.06
CA SER A 736 -28.89 -14.28 2.15
C SER A 736 -29.29 -15.31 3.23
N ASP A 737 -28.70 -16.50 3.19
CA ASP A 737 -28.88 -17.51 4.25
C ASP A 737 -28.32 -17.07 5.60
N LYS A 738 -27.31 -16.20 5.59
CA LYS A 738 -26.67 -15.64 6.79
C LYS A 738 -27.45 -14.43 7.34
N ALA A 739 -28.44 -13.90 6.63
CA ALA A 739 -29.21 -12.73 7.01
C ALA A 739 -30.06 -12.89 8.29
N LYS A 740 -29.93 -11.95 9.24
CA LYS A 740 -30.80 -11.82 10.42
C LYS A 740 -32.08 -11.07 10.05
N ARG A 741 -32.94 -11.72 9.25
CA ARG A 741 -34.22 -11.22 8.69
C ARG A 741 -35.20 -10.55 9.68
N ARG A 742 -35.00 -10.73 11.00
CA ARG A 742 -35.81 -10.13 12.07
C ARG A 742 -35.27 -8.80 12.62
N ALA A 743 -34.13 -8.32 12.14
CA ALA A 743 -33.44 -7.14 12.66
C ALA A 743 -32.95 -6.21 11.53
N VAL A 744 -33.77 -6.00 10.49
CA VAL A 744 -33.44 -5.04 9.43
C VAL A 744 -33.61 -3.62 9.96
N TYR A 745 -32.63 -2.77 9.67
CA TYR A 745 -32.61 -1.36 10.03
C TYR A 745 -32.71 -0.49 8.78
N VAL A 746 -33.36 0.67 8.91
CA VAL A 746 -33.35 1.75 7.94
C VAL A 746 -32.57 2.90 8.53
N MET A 747 -31.52 3.34 7.85
CA MET A 747 -30.78 4.56 8.14
C MET A 747 -31.26 5.65 7.18
N TYR A 748 -31.81 6.73 7.70
CA TYR A 748 -32.24 7.89 6.92
C TYR A 748 -31.06 8.80 6.62
N THR A 749 -31.19 9.67 5.62
CA THR A 749 -30.14 10.61 5.20
C THR A 749 -29.72 11.60 6.28
N ASN A 750 -30.62 11.93 7.22
CA ASN A 750 -30.31 12.73 8.40
C ASN A 750 -29.57 11.95 9.51
N GLY A 751 -29.23 10.68 9.30
CA GLY A 751 -28.58 9.82 10.29
C GLY A 751 -29.50 9.18 11.33
N GLU A 752 -30.82 9.41 11.30
CA GLU A 752 -31.77 8.68 12.15
C GLU A 752 -31.78 7.18 11.75
N ILE A 753 -31.84 6.27 12.73
CA ILE A 753 -31.91 4.82 12.49
C ILE A 753 -33.21 4.26 13.08
N LYS A 754 -34.04 3.62 12.25
CA LYS A 754 -35.25 2.92 12.70
C LYS A 754 -35.14 1.42 12.45
N SER A 755 -35.44 0.63 13.47
CA SER A 755 -35.51 -0.83 13.40
C SER A 755 -36.92 -1.32 13.05
N THR A 756 -37.00 -2.47 12.37
CA THR A 756 -38.26 -3.21 12.23
C THR A 756 -38.75 -3.66 13.60
N ARG A 757 -40.01 -3.35 13.97
CA ARG A 757 -40.61 -3.73 15.26
C ARG A 757 -41.63 -4.84 15.07
N ASN A 758 -41.61 -5.87 15.91
CA ASN A 758 -42.63 -6.90 15.94
C ASN A 758 -43.58 -6.64 17.12
N SER A 759 -44.89 -6.74 16.90
CA SER A 759 -45.91 -6.71 17.97
C SER A 759 -46.80 -7.94 17.83
N LEU A 760 -46.64 -8.89 18.75
CA LEU A 760 -47.29 -10.22 18.85
C LEU A 760 -47.42 -11.03 17.53
N PHE A 761 -48.25 -10.58 16.59
CA PHE A 761 -48.53 -11.22 15.31
C PHE A 761 -48.22 -10.35 14.07
N PHE A 762 -48.05 -9.03 14.24
CA PHE A 762 -47.81 -8.09 13.13
C PHE A 762 -46.38 -7.55 13.12
N LYS A 763 -45.81 -7.38 11.93
CA LYS A 763 -44.52 -6.73 11.71
C LYS A 763 -44.75 -5.30 11.27
N ASN A 764 -44.26 -4.33 12.04
CA ASN A 764 -44.27 -2.94 11.66
C ASN A 764 -42.91 -2.56 11.04
N TYR A 765 -42.91 -2.27 9.75
CA TYR A 765 -41.73 -1.87 9.00
C TYR A 765 -41.59 -0.34 9.00
N PRO A 766 -40.38 0.22 9.13
CA PRO A 766 -40.19 1.67 8.98
C PRO A 766 -40.60 2.12 7.57
N GLN A 767 -41.29 3.26 7.48
CA GLN A 767 -41.57 3.91 6.19
C GLN A 767 -40.26 4.35 5.55
N LEU A 768 -40.06 4.03 4.28
CA LEU A 768 -38.87 4.44 3.54
C LEU A 768 -39.03 5.85 2.97
N GLU A 769 -37.90 6.53 2.86
CA GLU A 769 -37.77 7.84 2.22
C GLU A 769 -36.65 7.80 1.17
N PRO A 770 -36.62 8.71 0.19
CA PRO A 770 -35.54 8.77 -0.80
C PRO A 770 -34.18 9.00 -0.12
N GLY A 771 -33.15 8.31 -0.62
CA GLY A 771 -31.80 8.32 -0.06
C GLY A 771 -31.60 7.47 1.19
N ALA A 772 -32.63 6.78 1.69
CA ALA A 772 -32.49 5.88 2.83
C ALA A 772 -31.63 4.63 2.48
N ILE A 773 -30.94 4.10 3.48
CA ILE A 773 -30.12 2.89 3.40
C ILE A 773 -30.76 1.79 4.23
N ILE A 774 -31.14 0.69 3.58
CA ILE A 774 -31.62 -0.53 4.21
C ILE A 774 -30.41 -1.40 4.54
N ILE A 775 -30.21 -1.66 5.84
CA ILE A 775 -29.09 -2.45 6.36
C ILE A 775 -29.62 -3.78 6.87
N VAL A 776 -29.21 -4.88 6.22
CA VAL A 776 -29.53 -6.25 6.60
C VAL A 776 -28.34 -6.85 7.37
N PRO A 777 -28.41 -7.00 8.71
CA PRO A 777 -27.32 -7.57 9.49
C PRO A 777 -27.25 -9.09 9.38
N SER A 778 -26.10 -9.67 9.74
CA SER A 778 -25.87 -11.11 9.82
C SER A 778 -26.43 -11.74 11.10
N LYS A 779 -26.74 -13.04 11.02
CA LYS A 779 -27.04 -13.88 12.18
C LYS A 779 -25.75 -14.06 12.99
N PRO A 780 -25.76 -13.89 14.32
CA PRO A 780 -24.61 -14.28 15.14
C PRO A 780 -24.36 -15.78 14.97
N GLN A 781 -23.08 -16.16 14.81
CA GLN A 781 -22.70 -17.58 14.79
C GLN A 781 -22.99 -18.17 16.16
N ARG A 782 -24.07 -18.95 16.27
CA ARG A 782 -24.29 -19.83 17.42
C ARG A 782 -23.46 -21.08 17.20
N GLN A 783 -22.48 -21.32 18.06
CA GLN A 783 -21.88 -22.64 18.20
C GLN A 783 -23.03 -23.62 18.48
N ARG A 784 -23.13 -24.68 17.67
CA ARG A 784 -24.03 -25.78 17.98
C ARG A 784 -23.38 -26.57 19.10
N LEU A 785 -24.13 -26.82 20.17
CA LEU A 785 -23.69 -27.72 21.24
C LEU A 785 -23.22 -29.04 20.60
N SER A 786 -22.04 -29.48 20.99
CA SER A 786 -21.48 -30.78 20.64
C SER A 786 -22.45 -31.89 21.03
N THR A 787 -22.44 -33.02 20.32
CA THR A 787 -23.22 -34.21 20.71
C THR A 787 -22.92 -34.62 22.17
N GLY A 788 -21.68 -34.42 22.64
CA GLY A 788 -21.32 -34.66 24.03
C GLY A 788 -21.90 -33.65 25.02
N GLU A 789 -22.09 -32.39 24.61
CA GLU A 789 -22.70 -31.33 25.43
C GLU A 789 -24.23 -31.44 25.48
N THR A 790 -24.88 -31.84 24.39
CA THR A 790 -26.31 -32.17 24.43
C THR A 790 -26.55 -33.41 25.28
N ILE A 791 -25.69 -34.44 25.20
CA ILE A 791 -25.76 -35.60 26.10
C ILE A 791 -25.55 -35.16 27.55
N SER A 792 -24.52 -34.36 27.88
CA SER A 792 -24.28 -33.96 29.27
C SER A 792 -25.42 -33.12 29.87
N ILE A 793 -26.03 -32.22 29.10
CA ILE A 793 -27.22 -31.46 29.51
C ILE A 793 -28.42 -32.39 29.70
N PHE A 794 -28.65 -33.34 28.80
CA PHE A 794 -29.73 -34.34 28.97
C PHE A 794 -29.50 -35.21 30.20
N THR A 795 -28.28 -35.69 30.42
CA THR A 795 -27.92 -36.48 31.61
C THR A 795 -28.11 -35.68 32.88
N ALA A 796 -27.69 -34.41 32.93
CA ALA A 796 -27.92 -33.54 34.07
C ALA A 796 -29.42 -33.31 34.36
N LEU A 797 -30.23 -33.10 33.32
CA LEU A 797 -31.69 -32.94 33.45
C LEU A 797 -32.38 -34.25 33.88
N THR A 798 -31.97 -35.42 33.38
CA THR A 798 -32.50 -36.71 33.86
C THR A 798 -32.04 -37.01 35.28
N THR A 799 -30.81 -36.65 35.67
CA THR A 799 -30.31 -36.84 37.03
C THR A 799 -31.08 -35.94 38.00
N MET A 800 -31.35 -34.69 37.62
CA MET A 800 -32.20 -33.77 38.39
C MET A 800 -33.66 -34.24 38.44
N GLY A 801 -34.19 -34.80 37.35
CA GLY A 801 -35.52 -35.44 37.33
C GLY A 801 -35.61 -36.67 38.23
N VAL A 802 -34.57 -37.51 38.27
CA VAL A 802 -34.48 -38.69 39.15
C VAL A 802 -34.31 -38.27 40.62
N LEU A 803 -33.52 -37.23 40.89
CA LEU A 803 -33.40 -36.62 42.23
C LEU A 803 -34.76 -36.08 42.70
N LEU A 804 -35.44 -35.28 41.87
CA LEU A 804 -36.78 -34.77 42.17
C LEU A 804 -37.79 -35.92 42.40
N PHE A 805 -37.79 -36.94 41.56
CA PHE A 805 -38.64 -38.12 41.73
C PHE A 805 -38.35 -38.87 43.03
N ASN A 806 -37.09 -39.00 43.44
CA ASN A 806 -36.69 -39.62 44.70
C ASN A 806 -36.93 -38.73 45.94
N THR A 807 -37.09 -37.41 45.79
CA THR A 807 -37.48 -36.51 46.90
C THR A 807 -39.00 -36.41 47.10
N PHE A 808 -39.80 -36.90 46.15
CA PHE A 808 -41.26 -36.97 46.23
C PHE A 808 -41.77 -38.40 46.47
N LYS A 809 -40.93 -39.25 47.05
CA LYS A 809 -41.22 -40.65 47.38
C LYS A 809 -40.75 -40.98 48.80
#